data_AF-A0A934FS42-F1
#
_entry.id   AF-A0A934FS42-F1
#
_cell.length_a   1.000
_cell.length_b   1.000
_cell.length_c   1.000
_cell.angle_alpha   90.00
_cell.angle_beta   90.00
_cell.angle_gamma   90.00
#
_symmetry.space_group_name_H-M   'P 1'
#
loop_
_entity.id
_entity.type
_entity.pdbx_description
1 polymer ?
#
loop_
_entity_poly.entity_id
_entity_poly.type
_entity_poly.pdbx_seq_one_letter_code
_entity_poly.pdbx_strand_id
1 'polypeptide(L)'
;MRLGAFAIGLVFPAALVAQARWSHLDPAPPGRYSHAMAYDIGRRITVVHGGIGSGGFPANTWTWNGASWTEHANATIPGYRVGSAMVFDIARGRSVLFGGGHTWARHNDTWEFDGVTWTQSTPSASPTARYDHAMAYDQSRQKVVLFGGNGASGILNDTWEWDGVQWANVTPAGSTPPPLSRSAMVFDLRRNAVLMFGGTGPLGDSDQTWLFDGVTWNRLMTPTVPPALDGPALAYDGLRGRTVLFGGYSTLGYSLSQQTWELTATDWVRLAPLTSPFGRSRAGACFDWARHRVFMYGGTRGGTAQTDGWEWDGVNWSLVPGDPPPRSGHAMASMPNGRGIVTFGGWDSLAFIGDTFVHDGQRWSHIPGGPSARRFPAMALDPVRNRVVLFGGFGYPLHPTDTWEFDGVTWTPVTTRTVPPGRDSHALAWDPIGRRILMFGGVTTFPLPTWVYDGIDWRALTPVNRPPSRFRHAMAEDPVRGRIVLFGGSVAGALLLGDTWEWNGTDWQAMTPAMSPSPRENHAMAFDHARGRVVLAGGIGGTGLLSDTWEWDGATWTPIAASPAPPARYSLAMASDLGTGRVLVYGGRGHAEMSDTWALSTPSPASYVSFGTGCAGALGVPVIDAEPYRLPWLGDPFTVRASNVSASAFDAFMITGFSNVLWGNRPLPFPLASLGMPGCQLYVEHAVIDPMTRAGNDWT
;
A
#
# COMPACT_ATOMS: atom_id res chain seq x y z
N MET A 1 -27.00 -21.05 53.08
CA MET A 1 -26.28 -21.13 51.79
C MET A 1 -27.18 -20.53 50.72
N ARG A 2 -26.85 -19.34 50.19
CA ARG A 2 -27.54 -18.76 49.03
C ARG A 2 -26.66 -19.08 47.82
N LEU A 3 -27.06 -20.07 47.02
CA LEU A 3 -26.43 -20.41 45.75
C LEU A 3 -27.02 -19.47 44.68
N GLY A 4 -26.14 -18.75 43.98
CA GLY A 4 -26.51 -17.89 42.85
C GLY A 4 -26.21 -18.61 41.54
N ALA A 5 -27.23 -19.22 40.93
CA ALA A 5 -27.15 -19.80 39.59
C ALA A 5 -27.23 -18.70 38.50
N PHE A 6 -26.28 -18.80 37.57
CA PHE A 6 -26.12 -17.96 36.38
C PHE A 6 -26.51 -18.74 35.12
N ALA A 7 -27.05 -18.09 34.10
CA ALA A 7 -27.35 -18.75 32.82
C ALA A 7 -27.29 -17.79 31.63
N ILE A 8 -26.46 -18.13 30.62
CA ILE A 8 -26.17 -17.33 29.42
C ILE A 8 -26.33 -18.15 28.14
N GLY A 9 -27.06 -17.62 27.15
CA GLY A 9 -27.08 -18.21 25.80
C GLY A 9 -26.04 -17.59 24.89
N LEU A 10 -25.51 -18.38 23.97
CA LEU A 10 -24.73 -17.90 22.84
C LEU A 10 -25.42 -18.43 21.58
N VAL A 11 -25.89 -17.52 20.74
CA VAL A 11 -26.47 -17.89 19.44
C VAL A 11 -25.34 -17.92 18.42
N PHE A 12 -24.93 -19.12 18.01
CA PHE A 12 -23.99 -19.29 16.90
C PHE A 12 -24.78 -19.43 15.59
N PRO A 13 -24.69 -18.48 14.64
CA PRO A 13 -25.14 -18.77 13.28
C PRO A 13 -24.27 -19.90 12.71
N ALA A 14 -24.90 -20.95 12.19
CA ALA A 14 -24.20 -22.02 11.51
C ALA A 14 -23.48 -21.47 10.27
N ALA A 15 -22.16 -21.35 10.35
CA ALA A 15 -21.31 -21.02 9.22
C ALA A 15 -20.07 -21.92 9.23
N LEU A 16 -19.61 -22.31 8.05
CA LEU A 16 -18.32 -23.00 7.86
C LEU A 16 -17.21 -22.26 8.62
N VAL A 17 -16.21 -23.00 9.12
CA VAL A 17 -14.99 -22.48 9.75
C VAL A 17 -14.45 -21.31 8.94
N ALA A 18 -14.62 -20.09 9.43
CA ALA A 18 -14.22 -18.87 8.74
C ALA A 18 -12.71 -18.69 8.90
N GLN A 19 -11.94 -19.36 8.04
CA GLN A 19 -10.49 -19.14 7.97
C GLN A 19 -10.18 -17.70 7.54
N ALA A 20 -9.12 -17.13 8.10
CA ALA A 20 -8.63 -15.82 7.68
C ALA A 20 -8.21 -15.86 6.21
N ARG A 21 -8.54 -14.79 5.47
CA ARG A 21 -8.23 -14.67 4.05
C ARG A 21 -7.53 -13.36 3.76
N TRP A 22 -6.56 -13.42 2.86
CA TRP A 22 -5.96 -12.23 2.29
C TRP A 22 -6.89 -11.62 1.24
N SER A 23 -6.87 -10.31 1.17
CA SER A 23 -7.53 -9.51 0.14
C SER A 23 -6.61 -8.37 -0.24
N HIS A 24 -6.56 -8.05 -1.54
CA HIS A 24 -5.84 -6.88 -2.03
C HIS A 24 -6.69 -5.64 -1.73
N LEU A 25 -6.15 -4.64 -1.03
CA LEU A 25 -6.92 -3.47 -0.60
C LEU A 25 -7.03 -2.38 -1.66
N ASP A 26 -5.95 -2.12 -2.39
CA ASP A 26 -5.87 -0.96 -3.28
C ASP A 26 -5.52 -1.43 -4.69
N PRO A 27 -6.51 -1.67 -5.57
CA PRO A 27 -6.21 -1.82 -6.99
C PRO A 27 -5.78 -0.43 -7.49
N ALA A 28 -4.48 -0.17 -7.46
CA ALA A 28 -3.83 0.86 -8.26
C ALA A 28 -3.15 0.19 -9.45
N PRO A 29 -3.00 0.88 -10.61
CA PRO A 29 -2.24 0.34 -11.71
C PRO A 29 -0.84 -0.03 -11.22
N PRO A 30 -0.31 -1.22 -11.55
CA PRO A 30 1.10 -1.51 -11.33
C PRO A 30 1.98 -0.47 -12.01
N GLY A 31 3.21 -0.35 -11.50
CA GLY A 31 4.16 0.64 -11.99
C GLY A 31 4.40 0.44 -13.47
N ARG A 32 4.33 1.52 -14.24
CA ARG A 32 4.35 1.43 -15.71
C ARG A 32 4.96 2.64 -16.41
N TYR A 33 5.54 2.41 -17.57
CA TYR A 33 6.02 3.45 -18.49
C TYR A 33 5.67 3.12 -19.94
N SER A 34 5.76 4.10 -20.84
CA SER A 34 5.32 3.97 -22.23
C SER A 34 3.86 3.47 -22.34
N HIS A 35 3.03 3.82 -21.36
CA HIS A 35 1.59 3.56 -21.35
C HIS A 35 0.86 4.72 -22.03
N ALA A 36 -0.35 4.46 -22.50
CA ALA A 36 -1.22 5.49 -23.04
C ALA A 36 -1.99 6.17 -21.90
N MET A 37 -2.16 7.49 -21.94
CA MET A 37 -2.90 8.24 -20.92
C MET A 37 -3.66 9.43 -21.52
N ALA A 38 -4.91 9.64 -21.11
CA ALA A 38 -5.73 10.79 -21.53
C ALA A 38 -6.73 11.17 -20.44
N TYR A 39 -7.08 12.46 -20.37
CA TYR A 39 -8.14 12.95 -19.49
C TYR A 39 -9.48 13.03 -20.23
N ASP A 40 -10.45 12.25 -19.76
CA ASP A 40 -11.85 12.30 -20.18
C ASP A 40 -12.56 13.40 -19.40
N ILE A 41 -12.76 14.55 -20.05
CA ILE A 41 -13.41 15.71 -19.44
C ILE A 41 -14.91 15.50 -19.18
N GLY A 42 -15.58 14.65 -19.97
CA GLY A 42 -17.00 14.37 -19.81
C GLY A 42 -17.28 13.58 -18.54
N ARG A 43 -16.42 12.61 -18.23
CA ARG A 43 -16.54 11.72 -17.05
C ARG A 43 -15.68 12.17 -15.87
N ARG A 44 -14.79 13.15 -16.08
CA ARG A 44 -13.83 13.66 -15.09
C ARG A 44 -12.90 12.56 -14.57
N ILE A 45 -12.36 11.77 -15.49
CA ILE A 45 -11.46 10.66 -15.19
C ILE A 45 -10.22 10.72 -16.08
N THR A 46 -9.07 10.31 -15.53
CA THR A 46 -7.89 9.99 -16.33
C THR A 46 -7.91 8.51 -16.67
N VAL A 47 -7.82 8.17 -17.95
CA VAL A 47 -7.73 6.79 -18.44
C VAL A 47 -6.27 6.43 -18.67
N VAL A 48 -5.85 5.26 -18.21
CA VAL A 48 -4.52 4.68 -18.42
C VAL A 48 -4.66 3.28 -19.02
N HIS A 49 -3.88 2.98 -20.06
CA HIS A 49 -3.87 1.66 -20.69
C HIS A 49 -2.47 1.23 -21.12
N GLY A 50 -2.16 -0.05 -20.95
CA GLY A 50 -0.94 -0.66 -21.49
C GLY A 50 0.35 -0.23 -20.76
N GLY A 51 1.46 -0.29 -21.48
CA GLY A 51 2.81 0.05 -21.02
C GLY A 51 3.66 -1.15 -20.63
N ILE A 52 4.82 -0.89 -20.02
CA ILE A 52 5.72 -1.90 -19.44
C ILE A 52 5.75 -1.70 -17.94
N GLY A 53 5.51 -2.77 -17.18
CA GLY A 53 5.66 -2.80 -15.73
C GLY A 53 6.59 -3.92 -15.24
N SER A 54 6.74 -4.05 -13.92
CA SER A 54 7.63 -5.04 -13.28
C SER A 54 7.27 -6.50 -13.57
N GLY A 55 6.00 -6.78 -13.89
CA GLY A 55 5.48 -8.10 -14.28
C GLY A 55 5.40 -8.33 -15.80
N GLY A 56 5.94 -7.44 -16.63
CA GLY A 56 5.90 -7.54 -18.10
C GLY A 56 4.99 -6.49 -18.76
N PHE A 57 4.21 -6.91 -19.74
CA PHE A 57 3.36 -6.04 -20.56
C PHE A 57 1.91 -6.10 -20.07
N PRO A 58 1.42 -5.17 -19.23
CA PRO A 58 0.00 -5.12 -18.89
C PRO A 58 -0.87 -4.79 -20.12
N ALA A 59 -2.06 -5.39 -20.22
CA ALA A 59 -3.13 -4.98 -21.15
C ALA A 59 -4.32 -4.33 -20.41
N ASN A 60 -4.20 -4.12 -19.10
CA ASN A 60 -5.31 -3.61 -18.30
C ASN A 60 -5.56 -2.11 -18.50
N THR A 61 -6.83 -1.74 -18.33
CA THR A 61 -7.30 -0.36 -18.37
C THR A 61 -7.65 0.09 -16.96
N TRP A 62 -7.15 1.26 -16.59
CA TRP A 62 -7.38 1.87 -15.29
C TRP A 62 -7.97 3.26 -15.46
N THR A 63 -8.88 3.64 -14.57
CA THR A 63 -9.41 5.01 -14.52
C THR A 63 -9.17 5.63 -13.15
N TRP A 64 -8.70 6.88 -13.14
CA TRP A 64 -8.49 7.70 -11.95
C TRP A 64 -9.52 8.83 -11.91
N ASN A 65 -10.27 8.95 -10.82
CA ASN A 65 -11.31 9.96 -10.64
C ASN A 65 -10.88 11.20 -9.83
N GLY A 66 -9.58 11.34 -9.54
CA GLY A 66 -9.05 12.37 -8.64
C GLY A 66 -8.88 11.91 -7.18
N ALA A 67 -9.35 10.72 -6.83
CA ALA A 67 -9.27 10.17 -5.47
C ALA A 67 -8.90 8.68 -5.41
N SER A 68 -9.31 7.89 -6.39
CA SER A 68 -9.10 6.44 -6.41
C SER A 68 -8.94 5.91 -7.83
N TRP A 69 -8.18 4.82 -7.96
CA TRP A 69 -8.07 4.03 -9.18
C TRP A 69 -9.17 2.98 -9.27
N THR A 70 -9.59 2.64 -10.49
CA THR A 70 -10.52 1.56 -10.77
C THR A 70 -10.04 0.79 -11.99
N GLU A 71 -9.89 -0.53 -11.85
CA GLU A 71 -9.56 -1.41 -12.98
C GLU A 71 -10.83 -1.79 -13.74
N HIS A 72 -10.78 -1.69 -15.07
CA HIS A 72 -11.85 -2.15 -15.96
C HIS A 72 -11.47 -3.52 -16.52
N ALA A 73 -11.95 -4.60 -15.87
CA ALA A 73 -11.68 -5.97 -16.27
C ALA A 73 -12.78 -6.54 -17.20
N ASN A 74 -12.36 -7.09 -18.35
CA ASN A 74 -13.06 -8.01 -19.28
C ASN A 74 -13.75 -7.49 -20.57
N ALA A 75 -13.63 -8.41 -21.55
CA ALA A 75 -14.27 -8.63 -22.86
C ALA A 75 -14.23 -7.51 -23.90
N THR A 76 -13.23 -7.63 -24.79
CA THR A 76 -12.83 -6.68 -25.85
C THR A 76 -12.03 -5.53 -25.28
N ILE A 77 -10.78 -5.80 -24.91
CA ILE A 77 -9.78 -4.78 -24.56
C ILE A 77 -8.71 -4.76 -25.65
N PRO A 78 -8.04 -3.62 -25.87
CA PRO A 78 -6.84 -3.61 -26.68
C PRO A 78 -5.82 -4.56 -26.04
N GLY A 79 -5.26 -5.48 -26.85
CA GLY A 79 -4.23 -6.41 -26.38
C GLY A 79 -2.96 -5.70 -25.89
N TYR A 80 -2.00 -6.48 -25.37
CA TYR A 80 -0.72 -5.98 -24.84
C TYR A 80 -0.04 -5.00 -25.78
N ARG A 81 0.23 -3.78 -25.30
CA ARG A 81 0.83 -2.72 -26.10
C ARG A 81 1.66 -1.75 -25.26
N VAL A 82 2.79 -1.37 -25.83
CA VAL A 82 3.73 -0.38 -25.32
C VAL A 82 3.91 0.70 -26.36
N GLY A 83 4.08 1.95 -25.92
CA GLY A 83 4.29 3.09 -26.82
C GLY A 83 3.06 3.38 -27.70
N SER A 84 1.88 2.90 -27.31
CA SER A 84 0.62 3.39 -27.84
C SER A 84 0.33 4.77 -27.26
N ALA A 85 -0.26 5.66 -28.05
CA ALA A 85 -0.75 6.94 -27.55
C ALA A 85 -2.28 6.93 -27.48
N MET A 86 -2.82 7.73 -26.56
CA MET A 86 -4.26 7.88 -26.35
C MET A 86 -4.58 9.34 -26.13
N VAL A 87 -5.71 9.79 -26.66
CA VAL A 87 -6.24 11.14 -26.47
C VAL A 87 -7.75 11.08 -26.26
N PHE A 88 -8.32 12.10 -25.62
CA PHE A 88 -9.78 12.19 -25.46
C PHE A 88 -10.38 13.06 -26.55
N ASP A 89 -11.25 12.46 -27.37
CA ASP A 89 -12.06 13.16 -28.36
C ASP A 89 -13.29 13.76 -27.67
N ILE A 90 -13.19 15.05 -27.34
CA ILE A 90 -14.21 15.76 -26.57
C ILE A 90 -15.54 15.81 -27.32
N ALA A 91 -15.51 15.97 -28.66
CA ALA A 91 -16.73 16.08 -29.46
C ALA A 91 -17.55 14.78 -29.47
N ARG A 92 -16.87 13.62 -29.40
CA ARG A 92 -17.52 12.30 -29.43
C ARG A 92 -17.62 11.62 -28.07
N GLY A 93 -16.95 12.18 -27.04
CA GLY A 93 -16.94 11.63 -25.69
C GLY A 93 -16.23 10.28 -25.59
N ARG A 94 -15.17 10.08 -26.40
CA ARG A 94 -14.43 8.81 -26.56
C ARG A 94 -12.94 9.01 -26.34
N SER A 95 -12.29 8.13 -25.59
CA SER A 95 -10.82 8.04 -25.63
C SER A 95 -10.39 7.22 -26.84
N VAL A 96 -9.55 7.79 -27.70
CA VAL A 96 -9.04 7.16 -28.92
C VAL A 96 -7.61 6.72 -28.67
N LEU A 97 -7.34 5.43 -28.85
CA LEU A 97 -6.03 4.80 -28.73
C LEU A 97 -5.59 4.26 -30.09
N PHE A 98 -4.33 4.45 -30.44
CA PHE A 98 -3.77 3.91 -31.68
C PHE A 98 -2.46 3.15 -31.45
N GLY A 99 -2.29 2.06 -32.20
CA GLY A 99 -1.03 1.35 -32.36
C GLY A 99 -0.39 0.87 -31.06
N GLY A 100 0.92 1.02 -30.96
CA GLY A 100 1.77 0.41 -29.94
C GLY A 100 2.35 -0.92 -30.41
N GLY A 101 3.12 -1.59 -29.56
CA GLY A 101 3.71 -2.89 -29.89
C GLY A 101 4.12 -3.70 -28.67
N HIS A 102 4.43 -4.98 -28.91
CA HIS A 102 5.00 -5.88 -27.91
C HIS A 102 5.96 -6.87 -28.59
N THR A 103 7.12 -7.11 -27.98
CA THR A 103 8.20 -8.05 -28.39
C THR A 103 8.69 -7.92 -29.83
N TRP A 104 7.86 -8.26 -30.82
CA TRP A 104 8.17 -8.26 -32.26
C TRP A 104 7.01 -7.78 -33.15
N ALA A 105 5.83 -7.53 -32.57
CA ALA A 105 4.64 -7.08 -33.28
C ALA A 105 4.39 -5.59 -33.04
N ARG A 106 4.10 -4.86 -34.12
CA ARG A 106 3.55 -3.50 -34.06
C ARG A 106 2.09 -3.56 -34.45
N HIS A 107 1.28 -2.74 -33.82
CA HIS A 107 -0.13 -2.61 -34.12
C HIS A 107 -0.39 -1.34 -34.94
N ASN A 108 -1.40 -1.40 -35.80
CA ASN A 108 -2.00 -0.27 -36.51
C ASN A 108 -3.52 -0.20 -36.26
N ASP A 109 -3.99 -0.84 -35.19
CA ASP A 109 -5.38 -0.84 -34.81
C ASP A 109 -5.76 0.49 -34.14
N THR A 110 -7.02 0.88 -34.32
CA THR A 110 -7.63 2.03 -33.64
C THR A 110 -8.68 1.51 -32.68
N TRP A 111 -8.62 1.94 -31.43
CA TRP A 111 -9.52 1.54 -30.36
C TRP A 111 -10.19 2.75 -29.75
N GLU A 112 -11.47 2.64 -29.42
CA GLU A 112 -12.26 3.70 -28.81
C GLU A 112 -12.89 3.23 -27.50
N PHE A 113 -12.74 4.03 -26.45
CA PHE A 113 -13.26 3.75 -25.10
C PHE A 113 -14.38 4.73 -24.74
N ASP A 114 -15.53 4.24 -24.27
CA ASP A 114 -16.65 5.05 -23.72
C ASP A 114 -16.66 5.15 -22.19
N GLY A 115 -15.54 4.92 -21.53
CA GLY A 115 -15.51 4.91 -20.07
C GLY A 115 -15.93 3.58 -19.46
N VAL A 116 -16.42 2.62 -20.26
CA VAL A 116 -16.79 1.27 -19.80
C VAL A 116 -16.18 0.20 -20.69
N THR A 117 -16.34 0.31 -22.01
CA THR A 117 -15.95 -0.72 -22.98
C THR A 117 -15.06 -0.17 -24.07
N TRP A 118 -14.17 -1.01 -24.57
CA TRP A 118 -13.36 -0.71 -25.75
C TRP A 118 -13.99 -1.33 -26.99
N THR A 119 -14.07 -0.54 -28.06
CA THR A 119 -14.50 -0.99 -29.40
C THR A 119 -13.37 -0.75 -30.38
N GLN A 120 -13.02 -1.76 -31.18
CA GLN A 120 -12.04 -1.60 -32.26
C GLN A 120 -12.72 -0.98 -33.48
N SER A 121 -12.18 0.14 -33.96
CA SER A 121 -12.62 0.78 -35.20
C SER A 121 -11.95 0.12 -36.41
N THR A 122 -12.70 -0.01 -37.51
CA THR A 122 -12.22 -0.62 -38.77
C THR A 122 -12.26 0.39 -39.92
N PRO A 123 -11.42 1.44 -39.89
CA PRO A 123 -11.36 2.39 -40.99
C PRO A 123 -10.76 1.76 -42.25
N SER A 124 -11.13 2.30 -43.41
CA SER A 124 -10.66 1.86 -44.73
C SER A 124 -9.23 2.31 -45.02
N ALA A 125 -8.77 3.38 -44.36
CA ALA A 125 -7.39 3.84 -44.35
C ALA A 125 -6.87 3.90 -42.91
N SER A 126 -5.58 3.63 -42.70
CA SER A 126 -4.93 3.68 -41.38
C SER A 126 -3.44 3.99 -41.52
N PRO A 127 -2.84 4.64 -40.52
CA PRO A 127 -1.39 4.72 -40.41
C PRO A 127 -0.79 3.33 -40.37
N THR A 128 0.44 3.18 -40.86
CA THR A 128 1.19 1.93 -40.77
C THR A 128 1.49 1.57 -39.31
N ALA A 129 1.71 0.27 -39.04
CA ALA A 129 1.92 -0.24 -37.70
C ALA A 129 3.16 0.36 -37.03
N ARG A 130 3.00 0.91 -35.82
CA ARG A 130 4.01 1.71 -35.13
C ARG A 130 3.83 1.77 -33.62
N TYR A 131 4.88 2.12 -32.90
CA TYR A 131 4.87 2.43 -31.46
C TYR A 131 5.73 3.68 -31.20
N ASP A 132 5.61 4.24 -29.99
CA ASP A 132 6.28 5.47 -29.56
C ASP A 132 6.00 6.67 -30.51
N HIS A 133 4.79 6.73 -31.07
CA HIS A 133 4.31 7.90 -31.83
C HIS A 133 3.63 8.89 -30.89
N ALA A 134 3.49 10.14 -31.31
CA ALA A 134 2.81 11.17 -30.53
C ALA A 134 1.38 11.39 -31.03
N MET A 135 0.44 11.67 -30.12
CA MET A 135 -0.94 12.03 -30.47
C MET A 135 -1.45 13.23 -29.66
N ALA A 136 -2.29 14.06 -30.26
CA ALA A 136 -3.01 15.15 -29.61
C ALA A 136 -4.41 15.32 -30.22
N TYR A 137 -5.38 15.78 -29.43
CA TYR A 137 -6.71 16.15 -29.94
C TYR A 137 -6.76 17.64 -30.26
N ASP A 138 -6.85 17.98 -31.54
CA ASP A 138 -7.11 19.34 -32.00
C ASP A 138 -8.58 19.68 -31.79
N GLN A 139 -8.88 20.30 -30.66
CA GLN A 139 -10.25 20.68 -30.30
C GLN A 139 -10.88 21.71 -31.25
N SER A 140 -10.07 22.50 -31.96
CA SER A 140 -10.59 23.55 -32.85
C SER A 140 -11.12 22.97 -34.16
N ARG A 141 -10.47 21.89 -34.63
CA ARG A 141 -10.83 21.18 -35.86
C ARG A 141 -11.55 19.86 -35.59
N GLN A 142 -11.68 19.47 -34.32
CA GLN A 142 -12.27 18.22 -33.85
C GLN A 142 -11.60 17.00 -34.51
N LYS A 143 -10.26 17.01 -34.54
CA LYS A 143 -9.45 15.93 -35.12
C LYS A 143 -8.47 15.39 -34.11
N VAL A 144 -8.23 14.07 -34.14
CA VAL A 144 -7.06 13.48 -33.49
C VAL A 144 -5.90 13.54 -34.47
N VAL A 145 -4.78 14.13 -34.06
CA VAL A 145 -3.55 14.25 -34.86
C VAL A 145 -2.52 13.26 -34.34
N LEU A 146 -1.86 12.53 -35.25
CA LEU A 146 -0.77 11.60 -34.97
C LEU A 146 0.49 12.03 -35.73
N PHE A 147 1.66 11.94 -35.08
CA PHE A 147 2.95 12.18 -35.72
C PHE A 147 3.98 11.10 -35.40
N GLY A 148 4.71 10.66 -36.43
CA GLY A 148 5.97 9.91 -36.31
C GLY A 148 5.85 8.52 -35.68
N GLY A 149 6.86 8.16 -34.87
CA GLY A 149 6.98 6.86 -34.20
C GLY A 149 7.87 5.85 -34.93
N ASN A 150 8.06 4.68 -34.30
CA ASN A 150 8.88 3.58 -34.82
C ASN A 150 8.05 2.64 -35.69
N GLY A 151 8.25 2.70 -37.02
CA GLY A 151 7.66 1.81 -37.99
C GLY A 151 8.52 0.59 -38.31
N ALA A 152 8.10 -0.21 -39.29
CA ALA A 152 8.85 -1.37 -39.76
C ALA A 152 10.15 -1.00 -40.50
N SER A 153 10.15 0.12 -41.21
CA SER A 153 11.27 0.60 -42.05
C SER A 153 12.13 1.69 -41.38
N GLY A 154 11.94 1.92 -40.08
CA GLY A 154 12.65 2.95 -39.32
C GLY A 154 11.71 3.94 -38.62
N ILE A 155 12.29 5.02 -38.10
CA ILE A 155 11.56 6.12 -37.47
C ILE A 155 10.83 6.92 -38.56
N LEU A 156 9.58 7.26 -38.32
CA LEU A 156 8.67 7.91 -39.26
C LEU A 156 8.56 9.42 -38.97
N ASN A 157 8.14 10.20 -39.97
CA ASN A 157 7.85 11.63 -39.89
C ASN A 157 6.52 12.02 -40.58
N ASP A 158 5.65 11.03 -40.80
CA ASP A 158 4.32 11.25 -41.37
C ASP A 158 3.35 11.83 -40.35
N THR A 159 2.38 12.59 -40.85
CA THR A 159 1.28 13.19 -40.06
C THR A 159 -0.05 12.61 -40.52
N TRP A 160 -0.87 12.17 -39.56
CA TRP A 160 -2.18 11.59 -39.82
C TRP A 160 -3.26 12.26 -39.00
N GLU A 161 -4.46 12.34 -39.55
CA GLU A 161 -5.65 12.86 -38.87
C GLU A 161 -6.78 11.84 -38.84
N TRP A 162 -7.42 11.74 -37.68
CA TRP A 162 -8.61 10.93 -37.45
C TRP A 162 -9.82 11.82 -37.18
N ASP A 163 -10.91 11.55 -37.89
CA ASP A 163 -12.15 12.33 -37.83
C ASP A 163 -13.29 11.64 -37.05
N GLY A 164 -13.00 10.48 -36.43
CA GLY A 164 -14.00 9.64 -35.81
C GLY A 164 -14.49 8.48 -36.68
N VAL A 165 -14.11 8.45 -37.96
CA VAL A 165 -14.54 7.43 -38.93
C VAL A 165 -13.37 6.89 -39.76
N GLN A 166 -12.48 7.76 -40.25
CA GLN A 166 -11.36 7.41 -41.12
C GLN A 166 -10.08 8.15 -40.73
N TRP A 167 -8.94 7.52 -41.00
CA TRP A 167 -7.63 8.18 -40.97
C TRP A 167 -7.28 8.74 -42.35
N ALA A 168 -6.75 9.95 -42.40
CA ALA A 168 -6.20 10.57 -43.59
C ALA A 168 -4.72 10.93 -43.36
N ASN A 169 -3.86 10.60 -44.32
CA ASN A 169 -2.48 11.09 -44.31
C ASN A 169 -2.48 12.55 -44.77
N VAL A 170 -2.07 13.44 -43.88
CA VAL A 170 -2.05 14.89 -44.11
C VAL A 170 -0.63 15.45 -44.00
N THR A 171 0.37 14.62 -44.26
CA THR A 171 1.78 15.03 -44.20
C THR A 171 2.02 16.23 -45.13
N PRO A 172 2.39 17.41 -44.59
CA PRO A 172 2.55 18.60 -45.41
C PRO A 172 3.75 18.48 -46.37
N ALA A 173 3.61 19.04 -47.58
CA ALA A 173 4.75 19.23 -48.47
C ALA A 173 5.52 20.48 -48.05
N GLY A 174 6.66 20.34 -47.34
CA GLY A 174 7.44 21.48 -46.87
C GLY A 174 8.25 21.22 -45.60
N SER A 175 8.37 22.23 -44.72
CA SER A 175 9.10 22.13 -43.45
C SER A 175 8.39 21.20 -42.47
N THR A 176 8.69 19.91 -42.53
CA THR A 176 8.20 18.92 -41.57
C THR A 176 9.20 18.71 -40.44
N PRO A 177 8.75 18.33 -39.23
CA PRO A 177 9.66 17.86 -38.20
C PRO A 177 10.45 16.65 -38.72
N PRO A 178 11.68 16.44 -38.23
CA PRO A 178 12.46 15.27 -38.60
C PRO A 178 11.76 13.98 -38.12
N PRO A 179 12.18 12.79 -38.61
CA PRO A 179 11.69 11.53 -38.08
C PRO A 179 11.99 11.42 -36.59
N LEU A 180 10.93 11.37 -35.78
CA LEU A 180 11.01 11.35 -34.32
C LEU A 180 10.08 10.29 -33.75
N SER A 181 10.56 9.61 -32.73
CA SER A 181 9.77 8.76 -31.84
C SER A 181 9.88 9.27 -30.40
N ARG A 182 8.90 8.92 -29.55
CA ARG A 182 8.81 9.34 -28.15
C ARG A 182 8.79 10.87 -27.95
N SER A 183 8.34 11.59 -28.97
CA SER A 183 8.00 13.00 -28.87
C SER A 183 6.78 13.16 -27.98
N ALA A 184 6.69 14.28 -27.26
CA ALA A 184 5.50 14.62 -26.51
C ALA A 184 4.66 15.63 -27.29
N MET A 185 3.33 15.44 -27.32
CA MET A 185 2.44 16.27 -28.13
C MET A 185 1.14 16.57 -27.40
N VAL A 186 0.70 17.82 -27.45
CA VAL A 186 -0.54 18.32 -26.82
C VAL A 186 -1.17 19.38 -27.71
N PHE A 187 -2.46 19.68 -27.52
CA PHE A 187 -3.07 20.86 -28.14
C PHE A 187 -2.95 22.07 -27.22
N ASP A 188 -2.32 23.14 -27.71
CA ASP A 188 -2.15 24.39 -26.98
C ASP A 188 -3.29 25.35 -27.35
N LEU A 189 -4.27 25.53 -26.44
CA LEU A 189 -5.44 26.37 -26.73
C LEU A 189 -5.06 27.84 -27.01
N ARG A 190 -3.97 28.33 -26.40
CA ARG A 190 -3.53 29.74 -26.52
C ARG A 190 -3.01 30.01 -27.92
N ARG A 191 -2.33 29.03 -28.51
CA ARG A 191 -1.79 29.09 -29.87
C ARG A 191 -2.78 28.58 -30.92
N ASN A 192 -3.83 27.89 -30.48
CA ASN A 192 -4.77 27.17 -31.33
C ASN A 192 -4.07 26.23 -32.32
N ALA A 193 -3.10 25.46 -31.80
CA ALA A 193 -2.26 24.56 -32.60
C ALA A 193 -1.86 23.33 -31.79
N VAL A 194 -1.59 22.23 -32.50
CA VAL A 194 -0.93 21.07 -31.90
C VAL A 194 0.55 21.42 -31.70
N LEU A 195 1.02 21.29 -30.47
CA LEU A 195 2.40 21.53 -30.08
C LEU A 195 3.11 20.21 -29.83
N MET A 196 4.27 20.02 -30.46
CA MET A 196 5.15 18.87 -30.25
C MET A 196 6.52 19.33 -29.73
N PHE A 197 7.07 18.59 -28.78
CA PHE A 197 8.42 18.80 -28.26
C PHE A 197 9.20 17.49 -28.13
N GLY A 198 10.49 17.55 -28.41
CA GLY A 198 11.44 16.50 -28.08
C GLY A 198 11.34 15.25 -28.96
N GLY A 199 11.76 14.11 -28.40
CA GLY A 199 11.81 12.81 -29.08
C GLY A 199 13.20 12.46 -29.59
N THR A 200 13.37 11.20 -29.99
CA THR A 200 14.63 10.65 -30.52
C THR A 200 14.45 10.29 -31.99
N GLY A 201 15.42 10.70 -32.80
CA GLY A 201 15.52 10.41 -34.23
C GLY A 201 16.88 9.83 -34.64
N PRO A 202 17.12 9.63 -35.94
CA PRO A 202 18.38 9.11 -36.46
C PRO A 202 19.63 9.97 -36.15
N LEU A 203 19.42 11.25 -35.79
CA LEU A 203 20.48 12.20 -35.46
C LEU A 203 20.63 12.42 -33.93
N GLY A 204 19.93 11.63 -33.11
CA GLY A 204 19.91 11.77 -31.65
C GLY A 204 18.61 12.39 -31.12
N ASP A 205 18.64 12.82 -29.87
CA ASP A 205 17.50 13.48 -29.22
C ASP A 205 17.31 14.90 -29.76
N SER A 206 16.05 15.34 -29.83
CA SER A 206 15.64 16.65 -30.30
C SER A 206 15.32 17.59 -29.13
N ASP A 207 15.71 18.86 -29.24
CA ASP A 207 15.29 19.97 -28.38
C ASP A 207 14.24 20.88 -29.06
N GLN A 208 13.73 20.44 -30.22
CA GLN A 208 12.92 21.29 -31.09
C GLN A 208 11.46 21.35 -30.63
N THR A 209 10.88 22.54 -30.70
CA THR A 209 9.44 22.77 -30.54
C THR A 209 8.80 23.01 -31.91
N TRP A 210 7.75 22.27 -32.23
CA TRP A 210 7.02 22.35 -33.49
C TRP A 210 5.52 22.62 -33.25
N LEU A 211 4.91 23.42 -34.12
CA LEU A 211 3.49 23.75 -34.11
C LEU A 211 2.84 23.26 -35.41
N PHE A 212 1.69 22.61 -35.30
CA PHE A 212 0.86 22.19 -36.42
C PHE A 212 -0.51 22.86 -36.36
N ASP A 213 -0.86 23.58 -37.42
CA ASP A 213 -2.11 24.34 -37.55
C ASP A 213 -3.23 23.58 -38.31
N GLY A 214 -2.98 22.32 -38.66
CA GLY A 214 -3.87 21.50 -39.50
C GLY A 214 -3.49 21.46 -40.98
N VAL A 215 -2.52 22.27 -41.40
CA VAL A 215 -2.06 22.34 -42.80
C VAL A 215 -0.53 22.30 -42.87
N THR A 216 0.17 22.99 -41.98
CA THR A 216 1.62 23.15 -42.01
C THR A 216 2.25 22.92 -40.64
N TRP A 217 3.48 22.39 -40.65
CA TRP A 217 4.35 22.34 -39.48
C TRP A 217 5.30 23.54 -39.49
N ASN A 218 5.30 24.29 -38.39
CA ASN A 218 6.16 25.45 -38.21
C ASN A 218 7.03 25.25 -36.96
N ARG A 219 8.35 25.42 -37.10
CA ARG A 219 9.26 25.36 -35.95
C ARG A 219 9.09 26.62 -35.10
N LEU A 220 8.79 26.44 -33.82
CA LEU A 220 8.73 27.55 -32.87
C LEU A 220 10.14 27.84 -32.34
N MET A 221 10.69 28.98 -32.74
CA MET A 221 11.96 29.48 -32.22
C MET A 221 11.72 30.23 -30.90
N THR A 222 12.41 29.81 -29.86
CA THR A 222 12.33 30.41 -28.51
C THR A 222 13.72 30.86 -28.07
N PRO A 223 13.84 31.98 -27.34
CA PRO A 223 15.13 32.43 -26.80
C PRO A 223 15.78 31.41 -25.86
N THR A 224 14.97 30.70 -25.08
CA THR A 224 15.44 29.59 -24.23
C THR A 224 14.79 28.29 -24.69
N VAL A 225 15.57 27.21 -24.65
CA VAL A 225 15.12 25.88 -25.05
C VAL A 225 15.37 24.90 -23.91
N PRO A 226 14.40 24.03 -23.58
CA PRO A 226 14.67 22.87 -22.75
C PRO A 226 15.71 21.97 -23.42
N PRO A 227 16.44 21.13 -22.67
CA PRO A 227 17.40 20.20 -23.25
C PRO A 227 16.75 19.23 -24.25
N ALA A 228 17.58 18.62 -25.10
CA ALA A 228 17.14 17.52 -25.96
C ALA A 228 16.74 16.30 -25.12
N LEU A 229 15.49 15.85 -25.25
CA LEU A 229 14.87 14.89 -24.35
C LEU A 229 14.05 13.83 -25.11
N ASP A 230 14.33 12.56 -24.81
CA ASP A 230 13.52 11.40 -25.15
C ASP A 230 12.38 11.21 -24.11
N GLY A 231 11.13 11.13 -24.59
CA GLY A 231 9.96 10.77 -23.78
C GLY A 231 9.69 11.70 -22.60
N PRO A 232 9.74 13.04 -22.76
CA PRO A 232 9.27 13.94 -21.71
C PRO A 232 7.75 13.82 -21.53
N ALA A 233 7.26 14.12 -20.33
CA ALA A 233 5.84 14.28 -20.08
C ALA A 233 5.41 15.71 -20.44
N LEU A 234 4.28 15.87 -21.13
CA LEU A 234 3.79 17.17 -21.60
C LEU A 234 2.28 17.28 -21.37
N ALA A 235 1.82 18.41 -20.84
CA ALA A 235 0.40 18.71 -20.67
C ALA A 235 0.12 20.20 -20.89
N TYR A 236 -1.06 20.53 -21.43
CA TYR A 236 -1.49 21.91 -21.55
C TYR A 236 -2.35 22.31 -20.34
N ASP A 237 -1.81 23.18 -19.49
CA ASP A 237 -2.56 23.81 -18.41
C ASP A 237 -3.54 24.84 -18.98
N GLY A 238 -4.79 24.42 -19.12
CA GLY A 238 -5.86 25.22 -19.69
C GLY A 238 -6.26 26.43 -18.85
N LEU A 239 -6.01 26.39 -17.53
CA LEU A 239 -6.38 27.47 -16.62
C LEU A 239 -5.36 28.63 -16.71
N ARG A 240 -4.08 28.31 -16.79
CA ARG A 240 -2.99 29.30 -16.87
C ARG A 240 -2.58 29.61 -18.32
N GLY A 241 -3.07 28.81 -19.26
CA GLY A 241 -2.68 28.85 -20.67
C GLY A 241 -1.17 28.65 -20.84
N ARG A 242 -0.64 27.59 -20.23
CA ARG A 242 0.79 27.24 -20.23
C ARG A 242 0.95 25.78 -20.65
N THR A 243 1.96 25.47 -21.45
CA THR A 243 2.34 24.07 -21.68
C THR A 243 3.40 23.68 -20.67
N VAL A 244 3.12 22.67 -19.85
CA VAL A 244 4.01 22.18 -18.81
C VAL A 244 4.75 20.96 -19.33
N LEU A 245 6.07 20.99 -19.25
CA LEU A 245 6.96 19.89 -19.59
C LEU A 245 7.70 19.41 -18.34
N PHE A 246 7.78 18.10 -18.18
CA PHE A 246 8.54 17.47 -17.10
C PHE A 246 9.33 16.27 -17.58
N GLY A 247 10.54 16.12 -17.03
CA GLY A 247 11.31 14.89 -17.17
C GLY A 247 11.88 14.68 -18.58
N GLY A 248 11.98 13.42 -18.96
CA GLY A 248 12.66 12.95 -20.19
C GLY A 248 14.06 12.41 -19.91
N TYR A 249 14.60 11.66 -20.87
CA TYR A 249 15.94 11.10 -20.82
C TYR A 249 16.83 11.79 -21.84
N SER A 250 18.05 12.20 -21.45
CA SER A 250 19.05 12.72 -22.37
C SER A 250 20.08 11.65 -22.67
N THR A 251 20.18 11.25 -23.94
CA THR A 251 21.19 10.29 -24.42
C THR A 251 22.60 10.83 -24.37
N LEU A 252 22.80 12.11 -24.69
CA LEU A 252 24.11 12.79 -24.62
C LEU A 252 24.64 12.86 -23.18
N GLY A 253 23.75 13.10 -22.22
CA GLY A 253 24.10 13.22 -20.81
C GLY A 253 23.91 11.95 -19.98
N TYR A 254 23.49 10.84 -20.59
CA TYR A 254 23.09 9.58 -19.92
C TYR A 254 22.30 9.80 -18.62
N SER A 255 21.35 10.72 -18.64
CA SER A 255 20.70 11.20 -17.42
C SER A 255 19.20 11.44 -17.60
N LEU A 256 18.47 11.18 -16.52
CA LEU A 256 17.06 11.52 -16.42
C LEU A 256 16.94 12.98 -15.97
N SER A 257 16.18 13.77 -16.72
CA SER A 257 15.87 15.13 -16.34
C SER A 257 14.88 15.13 -15.18
N GLN A 258 15.13 15.99 -14.19
CA GLN A 258 14.18 16.34 -13.13
C GLN A 258 13.61 17.76 -13.33
N GLN A 259 13.81 18.33 -14.52
CA GLN A 259 13.48 19.72 -14.77
C GLN A 259 11.99 19.87 -15.07
N THR A 260 11.40 20.93 -14.52
CA THR A 260 10.07 21.41 -14.89
C THR A 260 10.24 22.65 -15.76
N TRP A 261 9.55 22.68 -16.89
CA TRP A 261 9.56 23.80 -17.82
C TRP A 261 8.12 24.21 -18.14
N GLU A 262 7.91 25.51 -18.32
CA GLU A 262 6.65 26.03 -18.85
C GLU A 262 6.87 26.82 -20.12
N LEU A 263 6.17 26.47 -21.18
CA LEU A 263 6.06 27.33 -22.35
C LEU A 263 5.04 28.42 -22.06
N THR A 264 5.53 29.64 -22.02
CA THR A 264 4.72 30.85 -21.88
C THR A 264 4.12 31.26 -23.23
N ALA A 265 3.75 32.54 -23.40
CA ALA A 265 3.31 33.04 -24.71
C ALA A 265 4.48 33.11 -25.70
N THR A 266 5.70 33.35 -25.23
CA THR A 266 6.84 33.72 -26.08
C THR A 266 8.08 32.87 -25.87
N ASP A 267 8.22 32.21 -24.72
CA ASP A 267 9.46 31.52 -24.35
C ASP A 267 9.21 30.35 -23.41
N TRP A 268 10.12 29.38 -23.42
CA TRP A 268 10.22 28.40 -22.35
C TRP A 268 10.75 29.07 -21.09
N VAL A 269 10.33 28.59 -19.92
CA VAL A 269 10.85 29.07 -18.64
C VAL A 269 11.11 27.87 -17.77
N ARG A 270 12.36 27.70 -17.34
CA ARG A 270 12.73 26.67 -16.38
C ARG A 270 12.22 27.08 -15.01
N LEU A 271 11.50 26.18 -14.36
CA LEU A 271 11.00 26.37 -13.00
C LEU A 271 11.82 25.55 -12.00
N ALA A 272 11.86 26.02 -10.76
CA ALA A 272 12.51 25.39 -9.63
C ALA A 272 11.50 25.18 -8.49
N PRO A 273 10.57 24.23 -8.64
CA PRO A 273 9.58 23.95 -7.60
C PRO A 273 10.25 23.39 -6.35
N LEU A 274 9.69 23.68 -5.18
CA LEU A 274 10.19 23.21 -3.88
C LEU A 274 10.05 21.70 -3.74
N THR A 275 8.99 21.14 -4.34
CA THR A 275 8.72 19.71 -4.40
C THR A 275 8.60 19.29 -5.87
N SER A 276 9.19 18.15 -6.21
CA SER A 276 9.31 17.68 -7.58
C SER A 276 9.37 16.15 -7.62
N PRO A 277 8.76 15.49 -8.62
CA PRO A 277 9.00 14.08 -8.86
C PRO A 277 10.49 13.83 -9.09
N PHE A 278 10.97 12.63 -8.81
CA PHE A 278 12.29 12.24 -9.30
C PHE A 278 12.33 12.23 -10.83
N GLY A 279 13.53 12.51 -11.38
CA GLY A 279 13.73 12.51 -12.83
C GLY A 279 13.37 11.16 -13.44
N ARG A 280 12.55 11.20 -14.49
CA ARG A 280 11.93 10.03 -15.13
C ARG A 280 11.60 10.34 -16.60
N SER A 281 11.48 9.31 -17.42
CA SER A 281 11.01 9.43 -18.81
C SER A 281 9.83 8.51 -19.09
N ARG A 282 9.13 8.75 -20.20
CA ARG A 282 8.00 7.95 -20.70
C ARG A 282 6.86 7.79 -19.69
N ALA A 283 6.64 8.83 -18.88
CA ALA A 283 5.46 8.99 -18.04
C ALA A 283 4.32 9.58 -18.88
N GLY A 284 3.07 9.26 -18.53
CA GLY A 284 1.91 9.96 -19.09
C GLY A 284 1.66 11.26 -18.33
N ALA A 285 1.27 12.33 -19.02
CA ALA A 285 0.73 13.54 -18.41
C ALA A 285 -0.52 14.05 -19.14
N CYS A 286 -1.47 14.62 -18.39
CA CYS A 286 -2.65 15.28 -18.93
C CYS A 286 -3.11 16.39 -17.99
N PHE A 287 -3.94 17.31 -18.47
CA PHE A 287 -4.54 18.33 -17.62
C PHE A 287 -5.91 17.85 -17.11
N ASP A 288 -6.03 17.75 -15.80
CA ASP A 288 -7.28 17.47 -15.12
C ASP A 288 -8.09 18.75 -14.98
N TRP A 289 -9.09 18.90 -15.84
CA TRP A 289 -9.95 20.07 -15.88
C TRP A 289 -10.91 20.17 -14.69
N ALA A 290 -11.19 19.08 -13.98
CA ALA A 290 -12.07 19.14 -12.81
C ALA A 290 -11.33 19.66 -11.58
N ARG A 291 -10.03 19.35 -11.47
CA ARG A 291 -9.19 19.69 -10.31
C ARG A 291 -8.23 20.85 -10.59
N HIS A 292 -8.14 21.30 -11.84
CA HIS A 292 -7.25 22.37 -12.29
C HIS A 292 -5.79 22.08 -11.96
N ARG A 293 -5.33 20.89 -12.36
CA ARG A 293 -3.96 20.39 -12.13
C ARG A 293 -3.47 19.66 -13.37
N VAL A 294 -2.18 19.75 -13.66
CA VAL A 294 -1.55 18.74 -14.53
C VAL A 294 -1.32 17.50 -13.69
N PHE A 295 -1.84 16.35 -14.14
CA PHE A 295 -1.64 15.05 -13.52
C PHE A 295 -0.67 14.23 -14.36
N MET A 296 0.39 13.73 -13.72
CA MET A 296 1.39 12.84 -14.30
C MET A 296 1.34 11.49 -13.58
N TYR A 297 1.46 10.39 -14.32
CA TYR A 297 1.49 9.05 -13.75
C TYR A 297 2.62 8.20 -14.33
N GLY A 298 3.27 7.41 -13.48
CA GLY A 298 4.25 6.41 -13.87
C GLY A 298 5.53 6.99 -14.47
N GLY A 299 6.06 6.30 -15.49
CA GLY A 299 7.37 6.57 -16.09
C GLY A 299 8.44 5.58 -15.63
N THR A 300 9.65 5.71 -16.18
CA THR A 300 10.79 4.83 -15.85
C THR A 300 11.95 5.60 -15.24
N ARG A 301 12.56 4.99 -14.21
CA ARG A 301 13.81 5.43 -13.58
C ARG A 301 14.83 4.31 -13.65
N GLY A 302 15.81 4.42 -14.56
CA GLY A 302 16.84 3.40 -14.73
C GLY A 302 16.29 2.01 -15.08
N GLY A 303 15.15 1.94 -15.79
CA GLY A 303 14.46 0.69 -16.12
C GLY A 303 13.35 0.32 -15.13
N THR A 304 13.33 0.89 -13.93
CA THR A 304 12.30 0.62 -12.93
C THR A 304 11.04 1.42 -13.23
N ALA A 305 9.93 0.72 -13.44
CA ALA A 305 8.62 1.31 -13.68
C ALA A 305 8.06 1.92 -12.39
N GLN A 306 7.59 3.17 -12.48
CA GLN A 306 7.09 3.92 -11.33
C GLN A 306 5.57 3.74 -11.17
N THR A 307 5.09 3.71 -9.92
CA THR A 307 3.66 3.55 -9.55
C THR A 307 3.01 4.83 -9.06
N ASP A 308 3.79 5.89 -8.90
CA ASP A 308 3.34 7.14 -8.29
C ASP A 308 2.66 8.07 -9.30
N GLY A 309 1.68 8.83 -8.78
CA GLY A 309 1.07 9.96 -9.46
C GLY A 309 1.57 11.27 -8.89
N TRP A 310 1.75 12.29 -9.72
CA TRP A 310 2.13 13.64 -9.30
C TRP A 310 1.19 14.68 -9.91
N GLU A 311 0.89 15.72 -9.14
CA GLU A 311 0.07 16.85 -9.55
C GLU A 311 0.86 18.14 -9.52
N TRP A 312 0.73 18.93 -10.58
CA TRP A 312 1.29 20.27 -10.68
C TRP A 312 0.17 21.31 -10.55
N ASP A 313 0.31 22.20 -9.57
CA ASP A 313 -0.64 23.28 -9.27
C ASP A 313 -0.31 24.61 -9.96
N GLY A 314 0.78 24.64 -10.73
CA GLY A 314 1.32 25.86 -11.35
C GLY A 314 2.51 26.47 -10.62
N VAL A 315 2.86 25.96 -9.45
CA VAL A 315 3.99 26.42 -8.63
C VAL A 315 4.84 25.25 -8.15
N ASN A 316 4.22 24.20 -7.61
CA ASN A 316 4.90 23.04 -7.04
C ASN A 316 4.26 21.73 -7.51
N TRP A 317 5.05 20.66 -7.48
CA TRP A 317 4.52 19.32 -7.63
C TRP A 317 4.14 18.73 -6.27
N SER A 318 2.91 18.27 -6.14
CA SER A 318 2.48 17.45 -5.01
C SER A 318 2.36 16.00 -5.46
N LEU A 319 2.90 15.07 -4.67
CA LEU A 319 2.59 13.67 -4.85
C LEU A 319 1.08 13.49 -4.68
N VAL A 320 0.43 12.83 -5.64
CA VAL A 320 -0.99 12.51 -5.52
C VAL A 320 -1.14 11.53 -4.37
N PRO A 321 -1.95 11.86 -3.35
CA PRO A 321 -2.24 10.94 -2.26
C PRO A 321 -2.74 9.63 -2.85
N GLY A 322 -1.99 8.59 -2.59
CA GLY A 322 -2.09 7.28 -3.19
C GLY A 322 -1.07 6.39 -2.53
N ASP A 323 -1.05 5.13 -2.94
CA ASP A 323 -0.19 4.12 -2.32
C ASP A 323 1.27 4.62 -2.27
N PRO A 324 1.99 4.37 -1.17
CA PRO A 324 3.38 4.76 -1.09
C PRO A 324 4.15 4.19 -2.30
N PRO A 325 5.21 4.86 -2.78
CA PRO A 325 6.06 4.31 -3.84
C PRO A 325 6.66 2.94 -3.47
N PRO A 326 7.02 2.10 -4.46
CA PRO A 326 7.51 0.75 -4.21
C PRO A 326 8.78 0.78 -3.37
N ARG A 327 8.82 -0.04 -2.34
CA ARG A 327 9.90 0.02 -1.35
C ARG A 327 10.11 -1.30 -0.63
N SER A 328 11.33 -1.50 -0.17
CA SER A 328 11.69 -2.60 0.73
C SER A 328 12.50 -2.11 1.92
N GLY A 329 12.47 -2.87 3.03
CA GLY A 329 13.19 -2.54 4.25
C GLY A 329 12.69 -1.25 4.92
N HIS A 330 11.41 -0.95 4.79
CA HIS A 330 10.75 0.15 5.48
C HIS A 330 10.17 -0.38 6.80
N ALA A 331 9.82 0.54 7.72
CA ALA A 331 9.11 0.18 8.94
C ALA A 331 7.62 0.49 8.80
N MET A 332 6.79 -0.23 9.56
CA MET A 332 5.36 0.03 9.64
C MET A 332 4.86 -0.21 11.06
N ALA A 333 3.88 0.58 11.52
CA ALA A 333 3.28 0.44 12.85
C ALA A 333 1.80 0.83 12.82
N SER A 334 1.02 0.36 13.79
CA SER A 334 -0.35 0.80 14.01
C SER A 334 -0.42 2.30 14.29
N MET A 335 -1.46 2.97 13.78
CA MET A 335 -1.63 4.41 14.02
C MET A 335 -1.96 4.69 15.49
N PRO A 336 -1.45 5.81 16.06
CA PRO A 336 -1.78 6.24 17.41
C PRO A 336 -3.29 6.32 17.66
N ASN A 337 -4.03 7.02 16.79
CA ASN A 337 -5.48 7.21 16.92
C ASN A 337 -6.32 5.90 16.89
N GLY A 338 -5.69 4.72 16.83
CA GLY A 338 -6.33 3.43 16.82
C GLY A 338 -6.97 3.09 15.49
N ARG A 339 -6.70 3.85 14.42
CA ARG A 339 -7.25 3.59 13.09
C ARG A 339 -6.19 3.79 12.03
N GLY A 340 -5.89 2.70 11.33
CA GLY A 340 -4.92 2.70 10.26
C GLY A 340 -3.50 2.31 10.66
N ILE A 341 -2.57 2.56 9.74
CA ILE A 341 -1.14 2.25 9.89
C ILE A 341 -0.29 3.43 9.40
N VAL A 342 0.94 3.53 9.89
CA VAL A 342 1.97 4.46 9.40
C VAL A 342 3.17 3.67 8.86
N THR A 343 3.72 4.11 7.74
CA THR A 343 4.95 3.57 7.13
C THR A 343 6.00 4.67 6.99
N PHE A 344 7.27 4.31 7.18
CA PHE A 344 8.38 5.23 7.04
C PHE A 344 9.62 4.55 6.43
N GLY A 345 10.29 5.30 5.55
CA GLY A 345 11.61 4.99 5.04
C GLY A 345 11.64 3.82 4.06
N GLY A 346 12.80 3.18 3.95
CA GLY A 346 13.06 2.05 3.06
C GLY A 346 14.06 2.34 1.94
N TRP A 347 14.01 1.52 0.90
CA TRP A 347 14.88 1.58 -0.27
C TRP A 347 14.07 1.32 -1.55
N ASP A 348 14.27 2.13 -2.59
CA ASP A 348 13.52 2.11 -3.87
C ASP A 348 14.34 1.55 -5.05
N SER A 349 15.34 0.70 -4.78
CA SER A 349 16.41 0.29 -5.71
C SER A 349 17.48 1.34 -6.05
N LEU A 350 17.28 2.63 -5.75
CA LEU A 350 18.19 3.72 -6.14
C LEU A 350 18.73 4.51 -4.94
N ALA A 351 17.88 4.81 -3.96
CA ALA A 351 18.18 5.67 -2.84
C ALA A 351 17.47 5.20 -1.56
N PHE A 352 17.98 5.65 -0.42
CA PHE A 352 17.22 5.55 0.83
C PHE A 352 16.04 6.52 0.77
N ILE A 353 14.92 6.06 1.32
CA ILE A 353 13.68 6.80 1.38
C ILE A 353 13.54 7.40 2.79
N GLY A 354 12.98 8.60 2.88
CA GLY A 354 12.73 9.32 4.15
C GLY A 354 11.35 9.97 4.21
N ASP A 355 10.41 9.48 3.39
CA ASP A 355 9.02 9.93 3.40
C ASP A 355 8.21 9.13 4.45
N THR A 356 7.05 9.69 4.80
CA THR A 356 6.09 9.07 5.72
C THR A 356 4.74 8.98 5.03
N PHE A 357 4.07 7.84 5.14
CA PHE A 357 2.68 7.69 4.71
C PHE A 357 1.83 7.08 5.81
N VAL A 358 0.58 7.52 5.88
CA VAL A 358 -0.44 6.95 6.77
C VAL A 358 -1.57 6.37 5.93
N HIS A 359 -2.06 5.19 6.30
CA HIS A 359 -3.25 4.58 5.71
C HIS A 359 -4.38 4.60 6.74
N ASP A 360 -5.52 5.23 6.45
CA ASP A 360 -6.62 5.42 7.42
C ASP A 360 -7.63 4.24 7.51
N GLY A 361 -7.25 3.10 6.93
CA GLY A 361 -8.10 1.92 6.73
C GLY A 361 -8.84 1.92 5.39
N GLN A 362 -8.72 2.99 4.60
CA GLN A 362 -9.26 3.08 3.24
C GLN A 362 -8.26 3.63 2.21
N ARG A 363 -7.40 4.58 2.59
CA ARG A 363 -6.52 5.29 1.66
C ARG A 363 -5.21 5.68 2.31
N TRP A 364 -4.16 5.71 1.50
CA TRP A 364 -2.86 6.27 1.87
C TRP A 364 -2.82 7.81 1.73
N SER A 365 -2.06 8.46 2.62
CA SER A 365 -1.81 9.90 2.62
C SER A 365 -0.36 10.17 3.03
N HIS A 366 0.32 11.05 2.31
CA HIS A 366 1.69 11.45 2.62
C HIS A 366 1.74 12.47 3.76
N ILE A 367 2.68 12.29 4.69
CA ILE A 367 2.93 13.22 5.80
C ILE A 367 4.28 13.92 5.56
N PRO A 368 4.30 15.25 5.44
CA PRO A 368 5.53 15.99 5.17
C PRO A 368 6.45 16.08 6.40
N GLY A 369 7.75 16.04 6.14
CA GLY A 369 8.79 16.18 7.17
C GLY A 369 9.02 14.91 7.99
N GLY A 370 10.01 14.97 8.89
CA GLY A 370 10.35 13.87 9.79
C GLY A 370 11.82 13.44 9.72
N PRO A 371 12.12 12.19 10.12
CA PRO A 371 13.48 11.68 10.19
C PRO A 371 14.15 11.65 8.82
N SER A 372 15.49 11.69 8.79
CA SER A 372 16.26 11.58 7.54
C SER A 372 16.08 10.23 6.86
N ALA A 373 16.31 10.18 5.55
CA ALA A 373 16.18 8.97 4.74
C ALA A 373 17.05 7.81 5.24
N ARG A 374 16.45 6.61 5.36
CA ARG A 374 17.10 5.40 5.87
C ARG A 374 16.31 4.13 5.53
N ARG A 375 17.01 2.99 5.51
CA ARG A 375 16.39 1.65 5.42
C ARG A 375 16.59 0.84 6.70
N PHE A 376 15.78 -0.19 6.87
CA PHE A 376 15.66 -1.05 8.04
C PHE A 376 15.60 -0.30 9.39
N PRO A 377 14.88 0.85 9.51
CA PRO A 377 14.50 1.33 10.83
C PRO A 377 13.48 0.37 11.46
N ALA A 378 13.21 0.53 12.74
CA ALA A 378 12.12 -0.17 13.40
C ALA A 378 11.14 0.82 14.02
N MET A 379 9.86 0.47 14.00
CA MET A 379 8.78 1.26 14.58
C MET A 379 7.89 0.39 15.47
N ALA A 380 7.39 0.97 16.55
CA ALA A 380 6.36 0.34 17.38
C ALA A 380 5.44 1.41 17.98
N LEU A 381 4.16 1.07 18.14
CA LEU A 381 3.18 1.92 18.82
C LEU A 381 3.37 1.79 20.33
N ASP A 382 3.45 2.93 21.02
CA ASP A 382 3.19 3.06 22.45
C ASP A 382 1.71 3.44 22.63
N PRO A 383 0.83 2.48 22.97
CA PRO A 383 -0.60 2.72 23.09
C PRO A 383 -0.98 3.53 24.34
N VAL A 384 -0.08 3.65 25.31
CA VAL A 384 -0.34 4.41 26.55
C VAL A 384 -0.13 5.90 26.33
N ARG A 385 0.95 6.26 25.63
CA ARG A 385 1.27 7.66 25.30
C ARG A 385 0.70 8.09 23.96
N ASN A 386 0.14 7.16 23.21
CA ASN A 386 -0.41 7.39 21.89
C ASN A 386 0.65 7.93 20.91
N ARG A 387 1.78 7.23 20.82
CA ARG A 387 2.95 7.64 20.01
C ARG A 387 3.55 6.45 19.28
N VAL A 388 3.85 6.59 18.00
CA VAL A 388 4.72 5.63 17.30
C VAL A 388 6.16 6.06 17.51
N VAL A 389 6.98 5.16 18.05
CA VAL A 389 8.40 5.37 18.29
C VAL A 389 9.18 4.80 17.11
N LEU A 390 10.13 5.57 16.58
CA LEU A 390 11.09 5.14 15.56
C LEU A 390 12.51 5.22 16.10
N PHE A 391 13.31 4.19 15.81
CA PHE A 391 14.74 4.20 16.11
C PHE A 391 15.57 3.54 15.00
N GLY A 392 16.80 4.04 14.85
CA GLY A 392 17.85 3.39 14.06
C GLY A 392 17.59 3.36 12.56
N GLY A 393 18.12 2.33 11.91
CA GLY A 393 18.19 2.15 10.46
C GLY A 393 19.59 2.37 9.90
N PHE A 394 19.70 2.33 8.59
CA PHE A 394 20.92 2.58 7.83
C PHE A 394 20.68 3.73 6.84
N GLY A 395 21.37 4.85 7.06
CA GLY A 395 21.41 6.01 6.18
C GLY A 395 22.86 6.34 5.87
N TYR A 396 23.34 5.94 4.69
CA TYR A 396 24.78 5.93 4.37
C TYR A 396 25.46 7.29 4.64
N PRO A 397 26.63 7.31 5.31
CA PRO A 397 27.42 6.15 5.75
C PRO A 397 27.10 5.66 7.18
N LEU A 398 26.06 6.18 7.82
CA LEU A 398 25.83 6.04 9.26
C LEU A 398 24.65 5.13 9.59
N HIS A 399 24.73 4.54 10.79
CA HIS A 399 23.57 4.01 11.48
C HIS A 399 23.08 5.11 12.43
N PRO A 400 21.94 5.77 12.13
CA PRO A 400 21.46 6.84 12.98
C PRO A 400 21.15 6.34 14.40
N THR A 401 21.33 7.22 15.38
CA THR A 401 21.08 6.97 16.80
C THR A 401 19.93 7.83 17.35
N ASP A 402 19.22 8.51 16.46
CA ASP A 402 18.11 9.40 16.78
C ASP A 402 16.85 8.60 17.15
N THR A 403 16.11 9.12 18.13
CA THR A 403 14.78 8.64 18.50
C THR A 403 13.76 9.65 18.03
N TRP A 404 12.71 9.17 17.39
CA TRP A 404 11.61 10.01 16.91
C TRP A 404 10.28 9.49 17.40
N GLU A 405 9.35 10.41 17.67
CA GLU A 405 7.99 10.08 18.04
C GLU A 405 7.00 10.71 17.07
N PHE A 406 6.03 9.92 16.61
CA PHE A 406 4.94 10.33 15.75
C PHE A 406 3.62 10.33 16.52
N ASP A 407 2.90 11.44 16.49
CA ASP A 407 1.61 11.63 17.19
C ASP A 407 0.38 11.29 16.34
N GLY A 408 0.58 10.83 15.10
CA GLY A 408 -0.47 10.61 14.11
C GLY A 408 -0.54 11.71 13.05
N VAL A 409 0.15 12.84 13.26
CA VAL A 409 0.15 13.98 12.35
C VAL A 409 1.57 14.45 12.05
N THR A 410 2.45 14.51 13.04
CA THR A 410 3.81 15.04 12.90
C THR A 410 4.85 14.22 13.65
N TRP A 411 6.07 14.20 13.09
CA TRP A 411 7.25 13.62 13.71
C TRP A 411 7.95 14.66 14.60
N THR A 412 8.25 14.28 15.83
CA THR A 412 9.03 15.07 16.79
C THR A 412 10.30 14.32 17.19
N PRO A 413 11.50 14.91 17.08
CA PRO A 413 12.71 14.29 17.56
C PRO A 413 12.74 14.29 19.10
N VAL A 414 13.11 13.18 19.70
CA VAL A 414 13.23 13.05 21.16
C VAL A 414 14.71 13.09 21.55
N THR A 415 15.05 13.97 22.49
CA THR A 415 16.39 14.02 23.09
C THR A 415 16.45 13.07 24.28
N THR A 416 17.18 11.97 24.14
CA THR A 416 17.40 11.00 25.22
C THR A 416 18.76 11.22 25.87
N ARG A 417 18.89 10.90 27.16
CA ARG A 417 20.17 11.03 27.88
C ARG A 417 21.05 9.81 27.59
N THR A 418 20.43 8.65 27.51
CA THR A 418 21.05 7.38 27.16
C THR A 418 20.70 7.08 25.72
N VAL A 419 21.72 6.81 24.91
CA VAL A 419 21.58 6.62 23.46
C VAL A 419 22.03 5.20 23.12
N PRO A 420 21.13 4.31 22.64
CA PRO A 420 21.54 3.01 22.17
C PRO A 420 22.51 3.14 20.98
N PRO A 421 23.46 2.21 20.80
CA PRO A 421 24.30 2.19 19.62
C PRO A 421 23.47 2.10 18.33
N GLY A 422 23.87 2.89 17.34
CA GLY A 422 23.24 2.92 16.02
C GLY A 422 23.23 1.52 15.40
N ARG A 423 22.07 1.13 14.87
CA ARG A 423 21.81 -0.21 14.35
C ARG A 423 20.70 -0.20 13.31
N ASP A 424 20.72 -1.19 12.41
CA ASP A 424 19.65 -1.48 11.47
C ASP A 424 19.20 -2.94 11.61
N SER A 425 18.14 -3.33 10.90
CA SER A 425 17.68 -4.73 10.86
C SER A 425 17.34 -5.34 12.24
N HIS A 426 16.96 -4.48 13.18
CA HIS A 426 16.47 -4.79 14.54
C HIS A 426 14.95 -4.71 14.57
N ALA A 427 14.32 -5.09 15.68
CA ALA A 427 12.88 -4.96 15.86
C ALA A 427 12.54 -4.19 17.14
N LEU A 428 11.43 -3.45 17.08
CA LEU A 428 10.76 -2.83 18.22
C LEU A 428 9.40 -3.49 18.42
N ALA A 429 8.98 -3.67 19.67
CA ALA A 429 7.62 -4.07 20.01
C ALA A 429 7.21 -3.46 21.36
N TRP A 430 5.92 -3.25 21.58
CA TRP A 430 5.41 -2.83 22.88
C TRP A 430 5.41 -4.00 23.87
N ASP A 431 5.95 -3.76 25.06
CA ASP A 431 5.89 -4.68 26.20
C ASP A 431 4.64 -4.33 27.03
N PRO A 432 3.54 -5.10 26.93
CA PRO A 432 2.28 -4.79 27.60
C PRO A 432 2.38 -4.89 29.13
N ILE A 433 3.32 -5.67 29.66
CA ILE A 433 3.53 -5.84 31.10
C ILE A 433 4.43 -4.73 31.63
N GLY A 434 5.55 -4.48 30.94
CA GLY A 434 6.51 -3.45 31.31
C GLY A 434 6.07 -2.02 30.97
N ARG A 435 5.03 -1.87 30.14
CA ARG A 435 4.48 -0.60 29.61
C ARG A 435 5.56 0.29 28.98
N ARG A 436 6.34 -0.30 28.08
CA ARG A 436 7.51 0.32 27.43
C ARG A 436 7.80 -0.33 26.08
N ILE A 437 8.57 0.33 25.23
CA ILE A 437 9.02 -0.26 23.97
C ILE A 437 10.25 -1.14 24.24
N LEU A 438 10.23 -2.39 23.78
CA LEU A 438 11.35 -3.33 23.80
C LEU A 438 12.08 -3.28 22.44
N MET A 439 13.41 -3.23 22.47
CA MET A 439 14.26 -3.33 21.30
C MET A 439 15.23 -4.51 21.42
N PHE A 440 15.32 -5.31 20.35
CA PHE A 440 16.25 -6.45 20.29
C PHE A 440 16.92 -6.63 18.92
N GLY A 441 18.14 -7.17 18.95
CA GLY A 441 18.93 -7.53 17.78
C GLY A 441 19.39 -6.36 16.90
N GLY A 442 19.65 -6.67 15.63
CA GLY A 442 20.18 -5.76 14.61
C GLY A 442 21.67 -5.92 14.34
N VAL A 443 22.18 -5.18 13.35
CA VAL A 443 23.62 -5.11 13.07
C VAL A 443 24.18 -3.85 13.74
N THR A 444 25.22 -4.01 14.57
CA THR A 444 25.92 -2.91 15.23
C THR A 444 27.37 -3.30 15.56
N THR A 445 28.18 -2.34 16.01
CA THR A 445 29.62 -2.52 16.32
C THR A 445 29.90 -3.04 17.74
N PHE A 446 28.87 -3.26 18.54
CA PHE A 446 28.93 -3.62 19.96
C PHE A 446 28.06 -4.86 20.25
N PRO A 447 28.19 -5.53 21.42
CA PRO A 447 27.23 -6.56 21.81
C PRO A 447 25.79 -6.02 21.73
N LEU A 448 24.83 -6.90 21.47
CA LEU A 448 23.41 -6.59 21.29
C LEU A 448 22.63 -6.85 22.59
N PRO A 449 22.64 -5.95 23.59
CA PRO A 449 21.77 -6.11 24.74
C PRO A 449 20.32 -5.84 24.33
N THR A 450 19.40 -6.35 25.15
CA THR A 450 17.98 -5.97 25.10
C THR A 450 17.87 -4.55 25.62
N TRP A 451 17.17 -3.67 24.92
CA TRP A 451 16.93 -2.29 25.34
C TRP A 451 15.45 -2.05 25.59
N VAL A 452 15.13 -1.11 26.48
CA VAL A 452 13.77 -0.61 26.68
C VAL A 452 13.72 0.90 26.62
N TYR A 453 12.61 1.46 26.14
CA TYR A 453 12.33 2.88 26.10
C TYR A 453 10.98 3.17 26.79
N ASP A 454 11.00 4.04 27.80
CA ASP A 454 9.84 4.36 28.65
C ASP A 454 9.10 5.63 28.23
N GLY A 455 9.49 6.23 27.11
CA GLY A 455 8.97 7.52 26.65
C GLY A 455 9.77 8.73 27.09
N ILE A 456 10.84 8.52 27.86
CA ILE A 456 11.74 9.57 28.34
C ILE A 456 13.19 9.20 27.98
N ASP A 457 13.64 7.98 28.31
CA ASP A 457 15.02 7.56 28.08
C ASP A 457 15.14 6.06 27.72
N TRP A 458 16.28 5.70 27.13
CA TRP A 458 16.61 4.30 26.85
C TRP A 458 17.35 3.64 28.01
N ARG A 459 17.08 2.36 28.26
CA ARG A 459 17.80 1.56 29.25
C ARG A 459 18.15 0.18 28.72
N ALA A 460 19.40 -0.24 28.89
CA ALA A 460 19.81 -1.60 28.60
C ALA A 460 19.37 -2.54 29.73
N LEU A 461 18.87 -3.71 29.34
CA LEU A 461 18.55 -4.83 30.23
C LEU A 461 19.56 -5.96 30.04
N THR A 462 19.75 -6.75 31.10
CA THR A 462 20.54 -7.98 31.09
C THR A 462 19.67 -9.16 31.54
N PRO A 463 18.76 -9.64 30.68
CA PRO A 463 17.96 -10.83 30.97
C PRO A 463 18.86 -12.05 31.21
N VAL A 464 18.40 -12.98 32.05
CA VAL A 464 19.15 -14.20 32.37
C VAL A 464 19.19 -15.11 31.13
N ASN A 465 18.03 -15.28 30.50
CA ASN A 465 17.86 -16.00 29.27
C ASN A 465 17.79 -15.01 28.11
N ARG A 466 18.45 -15.34 27.00
CA ARG A 466 18.47 -14.45 25.84
C ARG A 466 18.55 -15.24 24.53
N PRO A 467 17.80 -14.83 23.50
CA PRO A 467 17.99 -15.35 22.16
C PRO A 467 19.42 -15.05 21.67
N PRO A 468 20.00 -15.90 20.80
CA PRO A 468 21.21 -15.57 20.07
C PRO A 468 21.16 -14.19 19.40
N SER A 469 22.29 -13.48 19.41
CA SER A 469 22.50 -12.23 18.65
C SER A 469 22.13 -12.42 17.18
N ARG A 470 21.15 -11.67 16.69
CA ARG A 470 20.56 -11.85 15.36
C ARG A 470 20.10 -10.55 14.73
N PHE A 471 19.93 -10.55 13.41
CA PHE A 471 19.38 -9.46 12.61
C PHE A 471 18.31 -10.00 11.64
N ARG A 472 17.48 -9.12 11.09
CA ARG A 472 16.40 -9.46 10.11
C ARG A 472 15.38 -10.50 10.64
N HIS A 473 15.22 -10.55 11.95
CA HIS A 473 14.13 -11.24 12.64
C HIS A 473 12.91 -10.31 12.73
N ALA A 474 11.76 -10.86 13.11
CA ALA A 474 10.58 -10.07 13.42
C ALA A 474 10.14 -10.29 14.86
N MET A 475 9.50 -9.27 15.43
CA MET A 475 8.86 -9.32 16.74
C MET A 475 7.44 -8.79 16.62
N ALA A 476 6.52 -9.37 17.37
CA ALA A 476 5.17 -8.84 17.52
C ALA A 476 4.71 -8.99 18.98
N GLU A 477 3.96 -8.01 19.46
CA GLU A 477 3.30 -8.12 20.74
C GLU A 477 2.16 -9.15 20.71
N ASP A 478 1.91 -9.79 21.84
CA ASP A 478 0.69 -10.53 22.13
C ASP A 478 0.10 -9.91 23.41
N PRO A 479 -0.73 -8.86 23.27
CA PRO A 479 -1.27 -8.14 24.41
C PRO A 479 -2.21 -9.01 25.25
N VAL A 480 -2.74 -10.10 24.70
CA VAL A 480 -3.72 -10.93 25.39
C VAL A 480 -3.05 -11.94 26.33
N ARG A 481 -1.85 -12.41 25.96
CA ARG A 481 -1.01 -13.22 26.86
C ARG A 481 0.01 -12.39 27.63
N GLY A 482 0.11 -11.10 27.34
CA GLY A 482 1.13 -10.22 27.92
C GLY A 482 2.53 -10.68 27.52
N ARG A 483 2.75 -10.94 26.23
CA ARG A 483 4.03 -11.44 25.69
C ARG A 483 4.52 -10.61 24.51
N ILE A 484 5.80 -10.73 24.19
CA ILE A 484 6.32 -10.39 22.86
C ILE A 484 6.89 -11.66 22.25
N VAL A 485 6.46 -11.99 21.04
CA VAL A 485 6.91 -13.17 20.30
C VAL A 485 8.00 -12.74 19.32
N LEU A 486 9.11 -13.46 19.31
CA LEU A 486 10.21 -13.33 18.35
C LEU A 486 10.32 -14.60 17.52
N PHE A 487 10.51 -14.45 16.21
CA PHE A 487 10.78 -15.58 15.32
C PHE A 487 11.94 -15.31 14.35
N GLY A 488 12.73 -16.34 14.12
CA GLY A 488 13.71 -16.42 13.02
C GLY A 488 14.80 -15.36 13.02
N GLY A 489 15.19 -14.93 11.83
CA GLY A 489 16.34 -14.05 11.56
C GLY A 489 17.63 -14.81 11.26
N SER A 490 18.73 -14.07 11.23
CA SER A 490 20.06 -14.61 10.90
C SER A 490 21.10 -14.23 11.94
N VAL A 491 22.06 -15.12 12.15
CA VAL A 491 23.29 -14.86 12.93
C VAL A 491 24.47 -14.57 11.99
N ALA A 492 25.58 -14.11 12.56
CA ALA A 492 26.83 -13.95 11.82
C ALA A 492 27.22 -15.27 11.11
N GLY A 493 27.62 -15.19 9.83
CA GLY A 493 27.85 -16.36 8.99
C GLY A 493 26.62 -16.85 8.19
N ALA A 494 25.52 -16.09 8.17
CA ALA A 494 24.32 -16.31 7.36
C ALA A 494 23.55 -17.62 7.64
N LEU A 495 23.64 -18.14 8.87
CA LEU A 495 22.78 -19.23 9.32
C LEU A 495 21.39 -18.69 9.64
N LEU A 496 20.39 -19.16 8.88
CA LEU A 496 18.98 -18.86 9.11
C LEU A 496 18.47 -19.56 10.38
N LEU A 497 17.74 -18.83 11.20
CA LEU A 497 17.09 -19.34 12.40
C LEU A 497 15.59 -19.55 12.17
N GLY A 498 15.02 -20.52 12.86
CA GLY A 498 13.57 -20.83 12.86
C GLY A 498 13.06 -21.13 14.28
N ASP A 499 13.75 -20.59 15.28
CA ASP A 499 13.40 -20.70 16.69
C ASP A 499 12.36 -19.64 17.09
N THR A 500 11.54 -19.97 18.08
CA THR A 500 10.52 -19.09 18.67
C THR A 500 10.92 -18.74 20.09
N TRP A 501 10.86 -17.45 20.43
CA TRP A 501 11.12 -16.96 21.79
C TRP A 501 9.98 -16.06 22.25
N GLU A 502 9.69 -16.09 23.55
CA GLU A 502 8.72 -15.18 24.17
C GLU A 502 9.35 -14.34 25.28
N TRP A 503 9.08 -13.04 25.26
CA TRP A 503 9.39 -12.12 26.37
C TRP A 503 8.21 -12.04 27.32
N ASN A 504 8.45 -12.18 28.62
CA ASN A 504 7.39 -12.15 29.66
C ASN A 504 7.30 -10.82 30.44
N GLY A 505 8.01 -9.78 30.01
CA GLY A 505 8.16 -8.51 30.73
C GLY A 505 9.49 -8.36 31.48
N THR A 506 10.15 -9.49 31.77
CA THR A 506 11.41 -9.52 32.54
C THR A 506 12.51 -10.39 31.95
N ASP A 507 12.16 -11.50 31.31
CA ASP A 507 13.11 -12.47 30.77
C ASP A 507 12.59 -13.12 29.48
N TRP A 508 13.50 -13.66 28.68
CA TRP A 508 13.16 -14.42 27.47
C TRP A 508 12.98 -15.91 27.78
N GLN A 509 12.04 -16.55 27.09
CA GLN A 509 11.81 -17.98 27.18
C GLN A 509 11.86 -18.59 25.78
N ALA A 510 12.67 -19.65 25.61
CA ALA A 510 12.67 -20.43 24.38
C ALA A 510 11.42 -21.31 24.33
N MET A 511 10.72 -21.30 23.19
CA MET A 511 9.54 -22.13 22.96
C MET A 511 9.88 -23.32 22.07
N THR A 512 9.27 -24.47 22.35
CA THR A 512 9.44 -25.71 21.58
C THR A 512 8.10 -26.17 21.02
N PRO A 513 7.54 -25.44 20.03
CA PRO A 513 6.24 -25.78 19.49
C PRO A 513 6.29 -27.07 18.66
N ALA A 514 5.17 -27.80 18.64
CA ALA A 514 5.06 -29.04 17.88
C ALA A 514 5.15 -28.82 16.37
N MET A 515 4.69 -27.66 15.89
CA MET A 515 4.81 -27.19 14.51
C MET A 515 5.46 -25.80 14.49
N SER A 516 6.27 -25.54 13.47
CA SER A 516 7.02 -24.28 13.32
C SER A 516 7.21 -23.94 11.83
N PRO A 517 7.22 -22.65 11.46
CA PRO A 517 7.67 -22.23 10.14
C PRO A 517 9.12 -22.65 9.90
N SER A 518 9.49 -22.77 8.62
CA SER A 518 10.89 -23.00 8.25
C SER A 518 11.80 -21.83 8.66
N PRO A 519 13.11 -22.07 8.94
CA PRO A 519 14.08 -21.02 9.21
C PRO A 519 14.12 -19.95 8.12
N ARG A 520 14.07 -18.67 8.51
CA ARG A 520 13.91 -17.55 7.59
C ARG A 520 14.33 -16.20 8.17
N GLU A 521 14.64 -15.24 7.29
CA GLU A 521 14.90 -13.84 7.62
C GLU A 521 14.05 -12.88 6.78
N ASN A 522 14.03 -11.59 7.13
CA ASN A 522 13.33 -10.52 6.40
C ASN A 522 11.83 -10.80 6.17
N HIS A 523 11.21 -11.57 7.06
CA HIS A 523 9.76 -11.75 7.14
C HIS A 523 9.17 -10.66 8.04
N ALA A 524 7.85 -10.54 8.08
CA ALA A 524 7.16 -9.59 8.96
C ALA A 524 6.22 -10.32 9.92
N MET A 525 6.02 -9.74 11.11
CA MET A 525 5.09 -10.22 12.13
C MET A 525 4.22 -9.07 12.67
N ALA A 526 2.96 -9.37 13.01
CA ALA A 526 2.02 -8.44 13.63
C ALA A 526 0.92 -9.20 14.37
N PHE A 527 0.24 -8.55 15.30
CA PHE A 527 -0.83 -9.17 16.09
C PHE A 527 -2.20 -8.96 15.46
N ASP A 528 -2.91 -10.03 15.14
CA ASP A 528 -4.31 -9.96 14.79
C ASP A 528 -5.16 -9.78 16.07
N HIS A 529 -5.56 -8.53 16.33
CA HIS A 529 -6.36 -8.18 17.51
C HIS A 529 -7.77 -8.75 17.47
N ALA A 530 -8.32 -9.05 16.30
CA ALA A 530 -9.63 -9.68 16.22
C ALA A 530 -9.53 -11.12 16.73
N ARG A 531 -8.51 -11.86 16.29
CA ARG A 531 -8.39 -13.30 16.54
C ARG A 531 -7.49 -13.67 17.71
N GLY A 532 -6.76 -12.72 18.26
CA GLY A 532 -5.81 -12.97 19.33
C GLY A 532 -4.68 -13.90 18.88
N ARG A 533 -4.12 -13.67 17.69
CA ARG A 533 -3.05 -14.49 17.09
C ARG A 533 -1.92 -13.61 16.59
N VAL A 534 -0.67 -14.06 16.74
CA VAL A 534 0.45 -13.43 16.03
C VAL A 534 0.54 -14.03 14.63
N VAL A 535 0.56 -13.17 13.61
CA VAL A 535 0.65 -13.56 12.20
C VAL A 535 2.09 -13.36 11.72
N LEU A 536 2.59 -14.27 10.90
CA LEU A 536 3.86 -14.19 10.19
C LEU A 536 3.62 -14.33 8.69
N ALA A 537 4.30 -13.52 7.88
CA ALA A 537 4.22 -13.61 6.41
C ALA A 537 5.58 -13.44 5.71
N GLY A 538 5.81 -14.26 4.68
CA GLY A 538 6.91 -14.12 3.73
C GLY A 538 8.30 -14.38 4.30
N GLY A 539 9.30 -13.70 3.71
CA GLY A 539 10.72 -13.78 4.06
C GLY A 539 11.56 -14.57 3.05
N ILE A 540 12.83 -14.76 3.41
CA ILE A 540 13.80 -15.60 2.67
C ILE A 540 14.10 -16.84 3.51
N GLY A 541 13.81 -18.01 2.96
CA GLY A 541 14.18 -19.31 3.52
C GLY A 541 15.41 -19.91 2.82
N GLY A 542 15.80 -21.12 3.23
CA GLY A 542 16.98 -21.81 2.67
C GLY A 542 16.88 -22.16 1.18
N THR A 543 15.67 -22.17 0.60
CA THR A 543 15.41 -22.53 -0.80
C THR A 543 14.91 -21.36 -1.66
N GLY A 544 14.78 -20.14 -1.09
CA GLY A 544 14.34 -18.95 -1.83
C GLY A 544 13.32 -18.09 -1.09
N LEU A 545 12.62 -17.24 -1.84
CA LEU A 545 11.56 -16.37 -1.31
C LEU A 545 10.32 -17.17 -0.91
N LEU A 546 9.70 -16.78 0.20
CA LEU A 546 8.53 -17.44 0.76
C LEU A 546 7.26 -16.59 0.59
N SER A 547 6.12 -17.25 0.39
CA SER A 547 4.77 -16.66 0.29
C SER A 547 3.78 -17.23 1.31
N ASP A 548 4.27 -18.09 2.21
CA ASP A 548 3.45 -18.72 3.24
C ASP A 548 3.07 -17.73 4.34
N THR A 549 1.95 -18.04 5.00
CA THR A 549 1.46 -17.32 6.17
C THR A 549 1.29 -18.31 7.33
N TRP A 550 1.70 -17.91 8.52
CA TRP A 550 1.63 -18.72 9.73
C TRP A 550 1.04 -17.94 10.89
N GLU A 551 0.42 -18.67 11.82
CA GLU A 551 -0.18 -18.08 13.02
C GLU A 551 0.31 -18.77 14.27
N TRP A 552 0.58 -17.97 15.29
CA TRP A 552 0.94 -18.40 16.62
C TRP A 552 -0.22 -18.15 17.58
N ASP A 553 -0.62 -19.20 18.29
CA ASP A 553 -1.69 -19.19 19.30
C ASP A 553 -1.18 -19.09 20.74
N GLY A 554 0.14 -19.09 20.94
CA GLY A 554 0.79 -19.14 22.25
C GLY A 554 1.37 -20.49 22.62
N ALA A 555 1.10 -21.53 21.85
CA ALA A 555 1.62 -22.88 22.06
C ALA A 555 2.26 -23.48 20.79
N THR A 556 1.65 -23.29 19.61
CA THR A 556 2.18 -23.82 18.35
C THR A 556 1.94 -22.89 17.17
N TRP A 557 2.74 -23.04 16.13
CA TRP A 557 2.49 -22.38 14.84
C TRP A 557 1.59 -23.24 13.96
N THR A 558 0.62 -22.62 13.30
CA THR A 558 -0.27 -23.28 12.33
C THR A 558 -0.21 -22.54 10.99
N PRO A 559 -0.03 -23.24 9.85
CA PRO A 559 0.00 -22.59 8.54
C PRO A 559 -1.41 -22.19 8.10
N ILE A 560 -1.55 -21.02 7.48
CA ILE A 560 -2.81 -20.59 6.84
C ILE A 560 -2.74 -20.90 5.35
N ALA A 561 -3.64 -21.76 4.86
CA ALA A 561 -3.85 -21.98 3.44
C ALA A 561 -4.84 -20.95 2.87
N ALA A 562 -4.45 -19.67 2.81
CA ALA A 562 -5.28 -18.62 2.23
C ALA A 562 -4.99 -18.47 0.72
N SER A 563 -6.04 -18.49 -0.11
CA SER A 563 -5.98 -18.10 -1.52
C SER A 563 -7.10 -17.08 -1.79
N PRO A 564 -6.80 -15.88 -2.32
CA PRO A 564 -5.47 -15.39 -2.72
C PRO A 564 -4.54 -15.13 -1.51
N ALA A 565 -3.24 -14.89 -1.76
CA ALA A 565 -2.22 -14.53 -0.76
C ALA A 565 -1.15 -13.58 -1.37
N PRO A 566 -0.41 -12.81 -0.54
CA PRO A 566 0.70 -12.00 -1.01
C PRO A 566 1.74 -12.87 -1.74
N PRO A 567 2.21 -12.48 -2.94
CA PRO A 567 3.26 -13.22 -3.63
C PRO A 567 4.58 -13.19 -2.86
N ALA A 568 5.46 -14.15 -3.16
CA ALA A 568 6.69 -14.40 -2.43
C ALA A 568 7.60 -13.15 -2.39
N ARG A 569 7.96 -12.71 -1.20
CA ARG A 569 8.68 -11.46 -0.97
C ARG A 569 9.43 -11.45 0.36
N TYR A 570 10.36 -10.53 0.50
CA TYR A 570 11.09 -10.27 1.74
C TYR A 570 11.22 -8.75 1.99
N SER A 571 11.65 -8.37 3.20
CA SER A 571 11.80 -6.98 3.63
C SER A 571 10.51 -6.17 3.48
N LEU A 572 9.37 -6.86 3.60
CA LEU A 572 8.02 -6.31 3.74
C LEU A 572 7.81 -5.80 5.17
N ALA A 573 6.82 -4.94 5.36
CA ALA A 573 6.38 -4.54 6.70
C ALA A 573 4.92 -4.95 6.94
N MET A 574 4.60 -5.25 8.20
CA MET A 574 3.28 -5.70 8.62
C MET A 574 2.87 -5.00 9.91
N ALA A 575 1.62 -4.55 10.00
CA ALA A 575 1.08 -3.88 11.18
C ALA A 575 -0.45 -4.02 11.21
N SER A 576 -1.03 -3.82 12.39
CA SER A 576 -2.46 -4.02 12.61
C SER A 576 -3.21 -2.70 12.56
N ASP A 577 -4.26 -2.64 11.75
CA ASP A 577 -5.25 -1.56 11.82
C ASP A 577 -6.24 -1.89 12.95
N LEU A 578 -6.00 -1.28 14.12
CA LEU A 578 -6.78 -1.51 15.33
C LEU A 578 -8.27 -1.16 15.17
N GLY A 579 -8.59 -0.24 14.25
CA GLY A 579 -9.95 0.27 14.06
C GLY A 579 -10.80 -0.67 13.20
N THR A 580 -10.18 -1.39 12.28
CA THR A 580 -10.85 -2.40 11.43
C THR A 580 -10.59 -3.84 11.89
N GLY A 581 -9.64 -4.05 12.80
CA GLY A 581 -9.21 -5.37 13.25
C GLY A 581 -8.45 -6.16 12.18
N ARG A 582 -7.94 -5.50 11.13
CA ARG A 582 -7.22 -6.14 10.02
C ARG A 582 -5.72 -6.10 10.25
N VAL A 583 -5.02 -7.12 9.75
CA VAL A 583 -3.56 -7.09 9.62
C VAL A 583 -3.21 -6.68 8.20
N LEU A 584 -2.40 -5.63 8.05
CA LEU A 584 -2.00 -5.08 6.77
C LEU A 584 -0.53 -5.39 6.48
N VAL A 585 -0.26 -5.80 5.23
CA VAL A 585 1.08 -5.94 4.66
C VAL A 585 1.24 -4.92 3.56
N TYR A 586 2.40 -4.28 3.52
CA TYR A 586 2.75 -3.36 2.45
C TYR A 586 4.21 -3.55 1.99
N GLY A 587 4.40 -3.41 0.68
CA GLY A 587 5.71 -3.40 0.03
C GLY A 587 6.55 -4.67 0.19
N GLY A 588 7.86 -4.51 0.21
CA GLY A 588 8.84 -5.59 0.17
C GLY A 588 9.46 -5.77 -1.22
N ARG A 589 10.25 -6.83 -1.38
CA ARG A 589 10.97 -7.13 -2.63
C ARG A 589 10.74 -8.57 -3.07
N GLY A 590 10.30 -8.71 -4.32
CA GLY A 590 10.31 -9.96 -5.09
C GLY A 590 11.41 -9.89 -6.15
N HIS A 591 11.02 -9.86 -7.43
CA HIS A 591 11.93 -9.49 -8.52
C HIS A 591 12.36 -8.00 -8.48
N ALA A 592 11.45 -7.14 -8.02
CA ALA A 592 11.65 -5.70 -7.81
C ALA A 592 10.95 -5.29 -6.50
N GLU A 593 11.17 -4.03 -6.08
CA GLU A 593 10.40 -3.39 -5.03
C GLU A 593 8.91 -3.36 -5.38
N MET A 594 8.07 -3.58 -4.37
CA MET A 594 6.62 -3.70 -4.52
C MET A 594 5.93 -2.57 -3.74
N SER A 595 4.70 -2.24 -4.14
CA SER A 595 3.87 -1.17 -3.55
C SER A 595 2.44 -1.62 -3.29
N ASP A 596 2.18 -2.92 -3.31
CA ASP A 596 0.84 -3.49 -3.10
C ASP A 596 0.51 -3.59 -1.60
N THR A 597 -0.74 -3.29 -1.27
CA THR A 597 -1.32 -3.43 0.07
C THR A 597 -2.19 -4.67 0.15
N TRP A 598 -1.91 -5.55 1.10
CA TRP A 598 -2.71 -6.73 1.39
C TRP A 598 -3.30 -6.66 2.80
N ALA A 599 -4.56 -7.03 2.95
CA ALA A 599 -5.23 -7.18 4.23
C ALA A 599 -5.60 -8.63 4.51
N LEU A 600 -5.15 -9.13 5.66
CA LEU A 600 -5.65 -10.35 6.25
C LEU A 600 -6.86 -10.02 7.12
N SER A 601 -7.98 -10.67 6.83
CA SER A 601 -9.23 -10.48 7.56
C SER A 601 -10.02 -11.77 7.68
N THR A 602 -10.87 -11.87 8.70
CA THR A 602 -11.93 -12.87 8.77
C THR A 602 -13.19 -12.36 8.07
N PRO A 603 -13.79 -13.12 7.14
CA PRO A 603 -15.01 -12.71 6.45
C PRO A 603 -16.19 -12.40 7.39
N SER A 604 -16.27 -13.13 8.51
CA SER A 604 -17.33 -13.03 9.51
C SER A 604 -16.70 -13.01 10.91
N PRO A 605 -16.35 -11.83 11.47
CA PRO A 605 -15.89 -11.77 12.85
C PRO A 605 -17.00 -12.24 13.79
N ALA A 606 -16.65 -13.02 14.80
CA ALA A 606 -17.59 -13.39 15.84
C ALA A 606 -18.11 -12.13 16.55
N SER A 607 -19.39 -12.12 16.90
CA SER A 607 -19.99 -11.07 17.72
C SER A 607 -20.68 -11.70 18.92
N TYR A 608 -20.71 -10.98 20.03
CA TYR A 608 -21.48 -11.37 21.21
C TYR A 608 -22.31 -10.18 21.66
N VAL A 609 -23.45 -10.48 22.28
CA VAL A 609 -24.32 -9.50 22.92
C VAL A 609 -24.74 -10.08 24.26
N SER A 610 -24.67 -9.27 25.31
CA SER A 610 -25.21 -9.64 26.61
C SER A 610 -26.74 -9.60 26.56
N PHE A 611 -27.40 -10.62 27.11
CA PHE A 611 -28.87 -10.65 27.21
C PHE A 611 -29.33 -11.23 28.54
N GLY A 612 -30.53 -10.81 28.95
CA GLY A 612 -31.12 -11.15 30.26
C GLY A 612 -30.72 -10.17 31.37
N THR A 613 -31.34 -10.34 32.53
CA THR A 613 -31.03 -9.57 33.74
C THR A 613 -30.53 -10.51 34.83
N GLY A 614 -29.28 -10.33 35.26
CA GLY A 614 -28.70 -11.08 36.36
C GLY A 614 -29.42 -10.80 37.68
N CYS A 615 -29.29 -11.70 38.65
CA CYS A 615 -29.88 -11.51 39.96
C CYS A 615 -29.02 -10.63 40.85
N ALA A 616 -29.62 -9.57 41.41
CA ALA A 616 -28.94 -8.69 42.33
C ALA A 616 -28.48 -9.46 43.58
N GLY A 617 -27.16 -9.48 43.81
CA GLY A 617 -26.53 -9.97 45.02
C GLY A 617 -26.04 -8.82 45.91
N ALA A 618 -25.26 -9.16 46.95
CA ALA A 618 -24.68 -8.18 47.86
C ALA A 618 -23.67 -7.21 47.20
N LEU A 619 -23.15 -7.57 46.01
CA LEU A 619 -22.22 -6.75 45.22
C LEU A 619 -22.89 -6.09 44.00
N GLY A 620 -24.23 -6.11 43.92
CA GLY A 620 -24.99 -5.60 42.78
C GLY A 620 -25.41 -6.69 41.79
N VAL A 621 -25.82 -6.29 40.59
CA VAL A 621 -26.15 -7.21 39.50
C VAL A 621 -24.84 -7.67 38.84
N PRO A 622 -24.59 -8.98 38.78
CA PRO A 622 -23.40 -9.50 38.14
C PRO A 622 -23.43 -9.34 36.62
N VAL A 623 -22.29 -8.95 36.06
CA VAL A 623 -22.10 -8.56 34.66
C VAL A 623 -21.10 -9.51 34.02
N ILE A 624 -21.39 -9.93 32.79
CA ILE A 624 -20.52 -10.82 32.02
C ILE A 624 -20.23 -10.16 30.68
N ASP A 625 -18.94 -10.01 30.40
CA ASP A 625 -18.42 -9.47 29.15
C ASP A 625 -17.42 -10.45 28.55
N ALA A 626 -17.26 -10.47 27.22
CA ALA A 626 -16.14 -11.20 26.64
C ALA A 626 -14.84 -10.51 27.08
N GLU A 627 -13.79 -11.30 27.32
CA GLU A 627 -12.49 -10.68 27.56
C GLU A 627 -12.02 -9.87 26.35
N PRO A 628 -11.30 -8.74 26.56
CA PRO A 628 -10.71 -7.98 25.47
C PRO A 628 -9.94 -8.90 24.53
N TYR A 629 -10.20 -8.79 23.22
CA TYR A 629 -9.53 -9.58 22.17
C TYR A 629 -9.81 -11.12 22.25
N ARG A 630 -10.88 -11.53 22.94
CA ARG A 630 -11.34 -12.93 23.07
C ARG A 630 -12.79 -13.09 22.59
N LEU A 631 -13.07 -12.62 21.37
CA LEU A 631 -14.36 -12.90 20.73
C LEU A 631 -14.53 -14.43 20.57
N PRO A 632 -15.75 -14.98 20.71
CA PRO A 632 -15.95 -16.43 20.69
C PRO A 632 -15.83 -16.99 19.28
N TRP A 633 -14.81 -17.80 19.00
CA TRP A 633 -14.61 -18.42 17.68
C TRP A 633 -15.06 -19.88 17.67
N LEU A 634 -15.69 -20.31 16.58
CA LEU A 634 -16.05 -21.72 16.38
C LEU A 634 -14.78 -22.57 16.34
N GLY A 635 -14.66 -23.50 17.30
CA GLY A 635 -13.52 -24.41 17.43
C GLY A 635 -12.44 -23.96 18.40
N ASP A 636 -12.48 -22.71 18.88
CA ASP A 636 -11.57 -22.22 19.91
C ASP A 636 -12.26 -22.11 21.27
N PRO A 637 -11.52 -22.28 22.38
CA PRO A 637 -12.00 -21.86 23.69
C PRO A 637 -12.22 -20.34 23.70
N PHE A 638 -13.33 -19.91 24.31
CA PHE A 638 -13.60 -18.50 24.57
C PHE A 638 -13.63 -18.26 26.07
N THR A 639 -13.16 -17.09 26.49
CA THR A 639 -13.10 -16.70 27.90
C THR A 639 -14.01 -15.50 28.11
N VAL A 640 -14.83 -15.56 29.15
CA VAL A 640 -15.68 -14.45 29.58
C VAL A 640 -15.24 -14.00 30.95
N ARG A 641 -15.34 -12.70 31.20
CA ARG A 641 -15.07 -12.12 32.51
C ARG A 641 -16.40 -11.86 33.20
N ALA A 642 -16.58 -12.40 34.40
CA ALA A 642 -17.70 -12.07 35.28
C ALA A 642 -17.25 -11.12 36.40
N SER A 643 -17.99 -10.03 36.58
CA SER A 643 -17.79 -9.02 37.61
C SER A 643 -19.03 -8.89 38.52
N ASN A 644 -18.87 -8.25 39.68
CA ASN A 644 -19.86 -8.17 40.78
C ASN A 644 -20.30 -9.54 41.33
N VAL A 645 -19.41 -10.53 41.30
CA VAL A 645 -19.61 -11.87 41.89
C VAL A 645 -18.87 -11.95 43.23
N SER A 646 -19.53 -12.48 44.28
CA SER A 646 -18.96 -12.53 45.63
C SER A 646 -17.66 -13.34 45.70
N ALA A 647 -16.64 -12.78 46.36
CA ALA A 647 -15.37 -13.44 46.63
C ALA A 647 -15.46 -14.65 47.60
N SER A 648 -16.61 -14.81 48.28
CA SER A 648 -16.89 -15.91 49.21
C SER A 648 -17.80 -16.99 48.62
N ALA A 649 -18.11 -16.92 47.32
CA ALA A 649 -18.89 -17.94 46.64
C ALA A 649 -18.01 -19.19 46.47
N PHE A 650 -18.28 -20.23 47.26
CA PHE A 650 -17.83 -21.57 46.92
C PHE A 650 -18.66 -22.00 45.71
N ASP A 651 -17.97 -22.24 44.59
CA ASP A 651 -18.49 -22.79 43.34
C ASP A 651 -19.37 -21.83 42.49
N ALA A 652 -18.72 -20.85 41.85
CA ALA A 652 -19.34 -20.11 40.74
C ALA A 652 -19.31 -20.99 39.47
N PHE A 653 -20.46 -21.13 38.81
CA PHE A 653 -20.59 -21.90 37.58
C PHE A 653 -21.12 -21.02 36.46
N MET A 654 -20.56 -21.19 35.27
CA MET A 654 -21.10 -20.65 34.03
C MET A 654 -21.95 -21.74 33.36
N ILE A 655 -23.21 -21.40 33.05
CA ILE A 655 -24.07 -22.27 32.26
C ILE A 655 -24.12 -21.71 30.84
N THR A 656 -23.71 -22.55 29.88
CA THR A 656 -23.79 -22.26 28.46
C THR A 656 -24.79 -23.19 27.78
N GLY A 657 -25.46 -22.68 26.74
CA GLY A 657 -26.43 -23.44 25.97
C GLY A 657 -26.72 -22.83 24.61
N PHE A 658 -27.31 -23.63 23.73
CA PHE A 658 -27.56 -23.28 22.32
C PHE A 658 -28.98 -22.73 22.10
N SER A 659 -29.81 -22.72 23.13
CA SER A 659 -31.21 -22.28 23.09
C SER A 659 -31.51 -21.28 24.21
N ASN A 660 -32.15 -20.17 23.84
CA ASN A 660 -32.76 -19.21 24.74
C ASN A 660 -34.30 -19.28 24.73
N VAL A 661 -34.87 -20.31 24.09
CA VAL A 661 -36.32 -20.47 23.93
C VAL A 661 -36.85 -21.65 24.73
N LEU A 662 -36.12 -22.77 24.71
CA LEU A 662 -36.50 -24.01 25.37
C LEU A 662 -35.32 -24.61 26.13
N TRP A 663 -35.62 -25.18 27.29
CA TRP A 663 -34.76 -26.12 28.01
C TRP A 663 -35.51 -27.45 28.15
N GLY A 664 -35.16 -28.43 27.32
CA GLY A 664 -35.99 -29.62 27.11
C GLY A 664 -37.37 -29.24 26.57
N ASN A 665 -38.44 -29.61 27.28
CA ASN A 665 -39.82 -29.20 26.95
C ASN A 665 -40.32 -27.97 27.74
N ARG A 666 -39.43 -27.26 28.44
CA ARG A 666 -39.81 -26.09 29.26
C ARG A 666 -39.44 -24.79 28.54
N PRO A 667 -40.34 -23.78 28.50
CA PRO A 667 -40.01 -22.47 27.95
C PRO A 667 -39.01 -21.73 28.84
N LEU A 668 -38.10 -21.01 28.19
CA LEU A 668 -37.22 -20.03 28.80
C LEU A 668 -37.82 -18.62 28.60
N PRO A 669 -37.63 -17.69 29.54
CA PRO A 669 -36.82 -17.84 30.75
C PRO A 669 -37.53 -18.64 31.87
N PHE A 670 -36.79 -19.53 32.54
CA PHE A 670 -37.33 -20.45 33.56
C PHE A 670 -37.13 -19.89 34.98
N PRO A 671 -38.17 -19.74 35.82
CA PRO A 671 -38.03 -19.22 37.18
C PRO A 671 -37.19 -20.13 38.09
N LEU A 672 -36.19 -19.54 38.76
CA LEU A 672 -35.28 -20.26 39.66
C LEU A 672 -35.75 -20.27 41.13
N ALA A 673 -37.00 -19.86 41.38
CA ALA A 673 -37.55 -19.78 42.74
C ALA A 673 -37.52 -21.13 43.47
N SER A 674 -37.83 -22.23 42.76
CA SER A 674 -37.79 -23.59 43.32
C SER A 674 -36.38 -24.09 43.65
N LEU A 675 -35.33 -23.40 43.17
CA LEU A 675 -33.93 -23.69 43.43
C LEU A 675 -33.34 -22.74 44.50
N GLY A 676 -34.20 -22.07 45.27
CA GLY A 676 -33.80 -21.17 46.35
C GLY A 676 -33.41 -19.77 45.90
N MET A 677 -33.75 -19.39 44.66
CA MET A 677 -33.46 -18.09 44.07
C MET A 677 -34.76 -17.37 43.64
N PRO A 678 -35.59 -16.93 44.60
CA PRO A 678 -36.83 -16.24 44.28
C PRO A 678 -36.55 -14.92 43.54
N GLY A 679 -37.30 -14.66 42.47
CA GLY A 679 -37.12 -13.47 41.62
C GLY A 679 -36.09 -13.63 40.50
N CYS A 680 -35.39 -14.76 40.44
CA CYS A 680 -34.39 -15.06 39.41
C CYS A 680 -34.94 -15.87 38.26
N GLN A 681 -34.37 -15.68 37.07
CA GLN A 681 -34.70 -16.46 35.89
C GLN A 681 -33.46 -17.04 35.21
N LEU A 682 -33.61 -18.26 34.70
CA LEU A 682 -32.66 -18.94 33.82
C LEU A 682 -32.99 -18.53 32.38
N TYR A 683 -32.03 -17.94 31.66
CA TYR A 683 -32.27 -17.42 30.30
C TYR A 683 -31.74 -18.32 29.18
N VAL A 684 -30.99 -19.37 29.52
CA VAL A 684 -30.47 -20.37 28.57
C VAL A 684 -30.77 -21.78 29.07
N GLU A 685 -30.83 -22.73 28.16
CA GLU A 685 -30.67 -24.14 28.50
C GLU A 685 -29.30 -24.44 29.14
N HIS A 686 -29.22 -25.45 30.00
CA HIS A 686 -27.93 -25.99 30.42
C HIS A 686 -27.46 -27.03 29.39
N ALA A 687 -26.64 -26.63 28.42
CA ALA A 687 -25.94 -27.62 27.60
C ALA A 687 -24.63 -28.03 28.28
N VAL A 688 -23.91 -27.05 28.83
CA VAL A 688 -22.65 -27.25 29.58
C VAL A 688 -22.68 -26.39 30.86
N ILE A 689 -22.09 -26.93 31.93
CA ILE A 689 -21.92 -26.24 33.21
C ILE A 689 -20.42 -26.29 33.53
N ASP A 690 -19.76 -25.15 33.42
CA ASP A 690 -18.32 -25.03 33.63
C ASP A 690 -18.03 -24.34 34.97
N PRO A 691 -17.12 -24.86 35.80
CA PRO A 691 -16.67 -24.16 37.00
C PRO A 691 -15.84 -22.94 36.60
N MET A 692 -16.15 -21.78 37.18
CA MET A 692 -15.37 -20.57 36.95
C MET A 692 -14.11 -20.57 37.83
N THR A 693 -13.03 -20.03 37.29
CA THR A 693 -11.75 -19.85 37.98
C THR A 693 -11.57 -18.40 38.41
N ARG A 694 -10.80 -18.14 39.47
CA ARG A 694 -10.68 -16.80 40.05
C ARG A 694 -9.32 -16.17 39.74
N ALA A 695 -9.34 -14.92 39.25
CA ALA A 695 -8.17 -14.07 39.08
C ALA A 695 -8.43 -12.69 39.72
N GLY A 696 -7.94 -12.47 40.94
CA GLY A 696 -8.14 -11.21 41.68
C GLY A 696 -9.59 -11.01 42.16
N ASN A 697 -10.23 -9.93 41.71
CA ASN A 697 -11.64 -9.60 42.00
C ASN A 697 -12.62 -10.14 40.93
N ASP A 698 -12.09 -10.75 39.88
CA ASP A 698 -12.86 -11.23 38.73
C ASP A 698 -12.87 -12.76 38.66
N TRP A 699 -13.92 -13.27 38.02
CA TRP A 699 -14.06 -14.69 37.68
C TRP A 699 -13.95 -14.87 36.17
N THR A 700 -13.22 -15.90 35.74
CA THR A 700 -12.93 -16.26 34.34
C THR A 700 -13.28 -17.70 34.03
#